data_AF-A0A7K2NLH9-F1
#
_entry.id   AF-A0A7K2NLH9-F1
#
_cell.length_a   1.000
_cell.length_b   1.000
_cell.length_c   1.000
_cell.angle_alpha   90.00
_cell.angle_beta   90.00
_cell.angle_gamma   90.00
#
_symmetry.space_group_name_H-M   'P 1'
#
loop_
_entity.id
_entity.type
_entity.pdbx_description
1 polymer ?
#
loop_
_entity_poly.entity_id
_entity_poly.type
_entity_poly.pdbx_seq_one_letter_code
_entity_poly.pdbx_strand_id
1 'polypeptide(L)'
;VPRIVLDDAAAPVDGGTTGGVPADAHPATDLAQGERVRPLDPRDTAYVIYTSGSTGRPKGVAVPHGNVVRLFSATAPWFGFDEHDVWTLFHSYAFDFSVWELWGPLLHGGRLVVVPHDVTRDPAAFLALLARERVTVLNQTPSAFHQLAAADRENRTELALRTVVFGGEALDLSRLADWYERHAEDAPALVNMYGITETTVHVSHFALDRATAAASSASTIGVNIPDLRVYVLDDRLRPTAPGVTGEMYVAGAGLARGYLGRPALTADRFPADPYAALFGERGTRMYRTGDLARRRTDGGLDYLGRADQQVKIRGFRIEPGEIEAVLAAHPAVDDVAVVAREDVQGDPRLVAYVVTGSGATARTLHDHAAGHLPDHMLPSAFVTLDVLPLTPNGKLDTKALPAPARTGQVTGRAPRGPREEILCSLFAEVLGVPRLTVDDSFFDLGGHSLLATRLAGRIRSTLGVELSVRRLFETPTVAGLSAALDGAERSGTGPTAGERPERLPLSYAQQRLWFLHQLEGPSPTYNITGALRLTGDLDPGALRAAFQDVVTRHESLRTVFSEDGHGARQTVLDAAGVRFELPVADVTEDRLDERLEEAARHCFDLTADIPVRAELFRLGAREHVLLLMVHHIAGDGWSLGPLIRDLAAAYTARADR
;
A
#
# COMPACT_ATOMS: atom_id res chain seq x y z
N VAL A 1 -28.99 -13.67 17.96
CA VAL A 1 -27.56 -13.96 17.77
C VAL A 1 -27.22 -13.56 16.35
N PRO A 2 -26.37 -12.54 16.12
CA PRO A 2 -25.90 -12.23 14.77
C PRO A 2 -25.22 -13.49 14.22
N ARG A 3 -25.68 -13.97 13.06
CA ARG A 3 -25.09 -15.13 12.39
C ARG A 3 -24.03 -14.59 11.44
N ILE A 4 -22.77 -14.90 11.71
CA ILE A 4 -21.69 -14.66 10.76
C ILE A 4 -21.89 -15.69 9.64
N VAL A 5 -22.27 -15.23 8.46
CA VAL A 5 -22.30 -16.04 7.24
C VAL A 5 -21.01 -15.75 6.50
N LEU A 6 -20.04 -16.66 6.60
CA LEU A 6 -18.88 -16.69 5.72
C LEU A 6 -19.33 -17.37 4.44
N ASP A 7 -19.54 -16.59 3.39
CA ASP A 7 -19.84 -17.10 2.05
C ASP A 7 -18.53 -17.14 1.25
N ASP A 8 -17.91 -18.32 1.20
CA ASP A 8 -16.74 -18.59 0.36
C ASP A 8 -17.22 -19.20 -0.96
N ALA A 9 -17.04 -18.47 -2.06
CA ALA A 9 -17.05 -19.08 -3.39
C ALA A 9 -15.76 -19.91 -3.54
N ALA A 10 -15.84 -21.16 -3.07
CA ALA A 10 -14.92 -22.30 -3.22
C ALA A 10 -13.54 -22.03 -3.86
N ALA A 11 -12.47 -22.16 -3.05
CA ALA A 11 -11.15 -22.58 -3.51
C ALA A 11 -10.68 -23.79 -2.67
N PRO A 12 -10.05 -24.81 -3.27
CA PRO A 12 -9.60 -25.99 -2.55
C PRO A 12 -8.37 -25.67 -1.68
N VAL A 13 -8.43 -26.06 -0.41
CA VAL A 13 -7.30 -25.96 0.52
C VAL A 13 -6.41 -27.18 0.32
N ASP A 14 -5.25 -26.99 -0.32
CA ASP A 14 -4.18 -27.98 -0.33
C ASP A 14 -3.25 -27.78 0.88
N GLY A 15 -2.93 -28.91 1.53
CA GLY A 15 -2.38 -28.98 2.87
C GLY A 15 -0.95 -28.48 3.03
N GLY A 16 -0.75 -27.65 4.06
CA GLY A 16 0.55 -27.34 4.65
C GLY A 16 0.48 -27.43 6.17
N THR A 17 1.05 -28.49 6.73
CA THR A 17 1.09 -28.77 8.17
C THR A 17 1.91 -27.72 8.93
N THR A 18 1.23 -26.89 9.72
CA THR A 18 1.81 -26.27 10.93
C THR A 18 1.08 -26.85 12.13
N GLY A 19 1.81 -27.19 13.19
CA GLY A 19 1.31 -27.97 14.34
C GLY A 19 0.25 -27.26 15.16
N GLY A 20 -0.98 -27.20 14.66
CA GLY A 20 -2.17 -26.79 15.37
C GLY A 20 -2.66 -27.90 16.29
N VAL A 21 -3.15 -27.51 17.47
CA VAL A 21 -4.00 -28.36 18.31
C VAL A 21 -5.10 -28.96 17.42
N PRO A 22 -5.41 -30.27 17.51
CA PRO A 22 -6.45 -30.88 16.69
C PRO A 22 -7.76 -30.09 16.80
N ALA A 23 -8.39 -29.79 15.67
CA ALA A 23 -9.67 -29.10 15.61
C ALA A 23 -10.79 -29.79 16.43
N ASP A 24 -10.58 -31.07 16.75
CA ASP A 24 -11.51 -31.92 17.51
C ASP A 24 -11.50 -31.69 19.03
N ALA A 25 -10.71 -30.75 19.55
CA ALA A 25 -10.64 -30.45 20.99
C ALA A 25 -11.59 -29.32 21.45
N HIS A 26 -12.30 -28.66 20.53
CA HIS A 26 -13.23 -27.59 20.88
C HIS A 26 -14.65 -28.15 21.07
N PRO A 27 -15.33 -27.81 22.18
CA PRO A 27 -16.71 -28.25 22.39
C PRO A 27 -17.59 -27.78 21.23
N ALA A 28 -18.49 -28.65 20.75
CA ALA A 28 -19.39 -28.37 19.62
C ALA A 28 -20.44 -27.27 19.92
N THR A 29 -20.46 -26.76 21.14
CA THR A 29 -21.37 -25.73 21.63
C THR A 29 -20.62 -24.71 22.48
N ASP A 30 -21.09 -23.46 22.47
CA ASP A 30 -20.61 -22.43 23.37
C ASP A 30 -20.68 -22.90 24.84
N LEU A 31 -19.64 -22.58 25.62
CA LEU A 31 -19.61 -22.90 27.05
C LEU A 31 -20.80 -22.25 27.77
N ALA A 32 -21.60 -23.07 28.46
CA ALA A 32 -22.69 -22.61 29.30
C ALA A 32 -22.15 -21.83 30.51
N GLN A 33 -22.98 -20.99 31.12
CA GLN A 33 -22.57 -20.18 32.28
C GLN A 33 -22.03 -21.02 33.45
N GLY A 34 -22.58 -22.23 33.66
CA GLY A 34 -22.14 -23.15 34.70
C GLY A 34 -20.83 -23.90 34.40
N GLU A 35 -20.35 -23.87 33.15
CA GLU A 35 -19.08 -24.48 32.73
C GLU A 35 -17.91 -23.50 32.84
N ARG A 36 -18.19 -22.21 33.10
CA ARG A 36 -17.18 -21.16 33.23
C ARG A 36 -16.69 -21.09 34.67
N VAL A 37 -15.38 -20.88 34.84
CA VAL A 37 -14.75 -20.68 36.15
C VAL A 37 -15.30 -19.47 36.93
N ARG A 38 -15.91 -18.50 36.25
CA ARG A 38 -16.65 -17.38 36.84
C ARG A 38 -17.58 -16.72 35.82
N PRO A 39 -18.56 -15.89 36.26
CA PRO A 39 -19.34 -15.03 35.36
C PRO A 39 -18.44 -14.12 34.53
N LEU A 40 -18.88 -13.81 33.31
CA LEU A 40 -18.23 -12.82 32.44
C LEU A 40 -18.46 -11.42 33.00
N ASP A 41 -17.43 -10.61 32.98
CA ASP A 41 -17.45 -9.21 33.41
C ASP A 41 -17.01 -8.31 32.25
N PRO A 42 -17.65 -7.15 31.98
CA PRO A 42 -17.21 -6.24 30.92
C PRO A 42 -15.75 -5.76 31.06
N ARG A 43 -15.18 -5.83 32.26
CA ARG A 43 -13.78 -5.48 32.52
C ARG A 43 -12.82 -6.59 32.08
N ASP A 44 -13.31 -7.78 31.75
CA ASP A 44 -12.50 -8.88 31.23
C ASP A 44 -11.86 -8.49 29.90
N THR A 45 -10.63 -8.95 29.69
CA THR A 45 -9.87 -8.66 28.47
C THR A 45 -10.54 -9.31 27.26
N ALA A 46 -10.91 -8.49 26.28
CA ALA A 46 -11.45 -8.94 25.00
C ALA A 46 -10.33 -9.33 24.03
N TYR A 47 -9.27 -8.53 23.97
CA TYR A 47 -8.13 -8.77 23.09
C TYR A 47 -6.82 -8.22 23.67
N VAL A 48 -5.72 -8.68 23.09
CA VAL A 48 -4.37 -8.17 23.35
C VAL A 48 -3.73 -7.84 22.02
N ILE A 49 -3.38 -6.56 21.82
CA ILE A 49 -2.62 -6.12 20.64
C ILE A 49 -1.21 -5.73 21.08
N TYR A 50 -0.22 -6.24 20.36
CA TYR A 50 1.19 -5.95 20.65
C TYR A 50 1.64 -4.70 19.91
N THR A 51 2.25 -3.78 20.65
CA THR A 51 2.89 -2.58 20.09
C THR A 51 4.39 -2.62 20.31
N SER A 52 5.13 -1.84 19.51
CA SER A 52 6.58 -1.64 19.65
C SER A 52 6.92 -1.11 21.05
N GLY A 53 7.95 -1.67 21.65
CA GLY A 53 8.35 -1.36 23.02
C GLY A 53 9.65 -0.57 23.01
N SER A 54 9.76 0.48 23.84
CA SER A 54 11.00 1.29 23.98
C SER A 54 12.23 0.53 24.49
N THR A 55 12.12 -0.79 24.70
CA THR A 55 13.18 -1.70 25.17
C THR A 55 13.46 -2.83 24.17
N GLY A 56 12.89 -2.75 22.96
CA GLY A 56 13.02 -3.78 21.92
C GLY A 56 12.22 -5.06 22.15
N ARG A 57 11.31 -5.08 23.12
CA ARG A 57 10.39 -6.20 23.36
C ARG A 57 8.96 -5.71 23.18
N PRO A 58 8.14 -6.35 22.31
CA PRO A 58 6.75 -5.98 22.11
C PRO A 58 5.97 -5.95 23.43
N LYS A 59 5.09 -4.96 23.58
CA LYS A 59 4.24 -4.78 24.77
C LYS A 59 2.78 -5.08 24.40
N GLY A 60 2.20 -6.10 25.03
CA GLY A 60 0.81 -6.50 24.79
C GLY A 60 -0.15 -5.58 25.53
N VAL A 61 -0.93 -4.77 24.83
CA VAL A 61 -1.96 -3.91 25.39
C VAL A 61 -3.24 -4.72 25.62
N ALA A 62 -3.61 -4.92 26.88
CA ALA A 62 -4.80 -5.69 27.24
C ALA A 62 -6.04 -4.79 27.30
N VAL A 63 -6.96 -4.96 26.36
CA VAL A 63 -8.16 -4.12 26.23
C VAL A 63 -9.41 -4.87 26.71
N PRO A 64 -10.19 -4.29 27.63
CA PRO A 64 -11.45 -4.89 28.10
C PRO A 64 -12.58 -4.93 27.06
N HIS A 65 -13.54 -5.85 27.21
CA HIS A 65 -14.79 -5.89 26.42
C HIS A 65 -15.56 -4.56 26.47
N GLY A 66 -15.68 -3.99 27.68
CA GLY A 66 -16.41 -2.75 27.91
C GLY A 66 -15.86 -1.59 27.08
N ASN A 67 -14.54 -1.55 26.82
CA ASN A 67 -13.93 -0.49 26.02
C ASN A 67 -14.36 -0.55 24.55
N VAL A 68 -14.49 -1.75 23.99
CA VAL A 68 -14.94 -1.95 22.60
C VAL A 68 -16.36 -1.45 22.44
N VAL A 69 -17.28 -1.90 23.30
CA VAL A 69 -18.69 -1.47 23.26
C VAL A 69 -18.80 0.04 23.49
N ARG A 70 -18.05 0.57 24.46
CA ARG A 70 -17.99 1.99 24.78
C ARG A 70 -17.53 2.82 23.58
N LEU A 71 -16.54 2.36 22.82
CA LEU A 71 -16.02 3.10 21.66
C LEU A 71 -17.16 3.45 20.70
N PHE A 72 -17.98 2.48 20.32
CA PHE A 72 -19.11 2.71 19.42
C PHE A 72 -20.25 3.51 20.06
N SER A 73 -20.62 3.21 21.31
CA SER A 73 -21.67 3.96 22.00
C SER A 73 -21.32 5.44 22.19
N ALA A 74 -20.06 5.74 22.48
CA ALA A 74 -19.58 7.11 22.69
C ALA A 74 -19.48 7.94 21.40
N THR A 75 -19.26 7.28 20.26
CA THR A 75 -19.16 7.94 18.95
C THR A 75 -20.47 7.89 18.15
N ALA A 76 -21.49 7.18 18.63
CA ALA A 76 -22.79 7.04 17.96
C ALA A 76 -23.41 8.38 17.54
N PRO A 77 -23.35 9.47 18.33
CA PRO A 77 -23.92 10.77 17.93
C PRO A 77 -23.28 11.39 16.67
N TRP A 78 -22.07 10.97 16.29
CA TRP A 78 -21.38 11.48 15.10
C TRP A 78 -21.59 10.62 13.87
N PHE A 79 -21.64 9.30 14.04
CA PHE A 79 -21.59 8.39 12.90
C PHE A 79 -22.91 7.67 12.60
N GLY A 80 -23.79 7.48 13.59
CA GLY A 80 -25.08 6.83 13.41
C GLY A 80 -25.03 5.49 12.67
N PHE A 81 -24.11 4.59 13.04
CA PHE A 81 -23.97 3.29 12.36
C PHE A 81 -25.23 2.41 12.50
N ASP A 82 -25.60 1.73 11.42
CA ASP A 82 -26.79 0.87 11.36
C ASP A 82 -26.61 -0.37 10.47
N GLU A 83 -27.68 -1.14 10.27
CA GLU A 83 -27.67 -2.38 9.50
C GLU A 83 -27.45 -2.21 7.99
N HIS A 84 -27.57 -0.99 7.46
CA HIS A 84 -27.33 -0.68 6.05
C HIS A 84 -25.85 -0.39 5.76
N ASP A 85 -25.02 -0.30 6.81
CA ASP A 85 -23.60 0.00 6.63
C ASP A 85 -22.81 -1.19 6.10
N VAL A 86 -21.96 -0.88 5.11
CA VAL A 86 -20.98 -1.80 4.56
C VAL A 86 -19.59 -1.28 4.85
N TRP A 87 -18.81 -2.08 5.57
CA TRP A 87 -17.47 -1.75 6.03
C TRP A 87 -16.42 -2.63 5.34
N THR A 88 -15.18 -2.19 5.37
CA THR A 88 -14.02 -3.01 4.96
C THR A 88 -13.18 -3.38 6.18
N LEU A 89 -12.75 -4.64 6.24
CA LEU A 89 -11.61 -5.06 7.05
C LEU A 89 -10.36 -4.90 6.19
N PHE A 90 -9.81 -3.68 6.19
CA PHE A 90 -8.67 -3.30 5.36
C PHE A 90 -7.36 -3.45 6.13
N HIS A 91 -7.34 -3.07 7.41
CA HIS A 91 -6.14 -3.13 8.22
C HIS A 91 -5.95 -4.53 8.79
N SER A 92 -4.68 -4.93 8.97
CA SER A 92 -4.37 -6.21 9.62
C SER A 92 -4.99 -6.26 11.01
N TYR A 93 -5.57 -7.41 11.37
CA TYR A 93 -6.16 -7.67 12.68
C TYR A 93 -5.15 -7.63 13.84
N ALA A 94 -3.85 -7.53 13.53
CA ALA A 94 -2.81 -7.24 14.50
C ALA A 94 -2.77 -5.78 14.96
N PHE A 95 -3.52 -4.87 14.31
CA PHE A 95 -3.62 -3.45 14.66
C PHE A 95 -5.01 -3.08 15.16
N ASP A 96 -5.07 -2.09 16.04
CA ASP A 96 -6.31 -1.71 16.71
C ASP A 96 -7.31 -1.00 15.80
N PHE A 97 -6.89 -0.43 14.67
CA PHE A 97 -7.83 0.11 13.69
C PHE A 97 -8.78 -0.98 13.15
N SER A 98 -8.31 -2.23 13.07
CA SER A 98 -9.15 -3.37 12.71
C SER A 98 -10.25 -3.66 13.73
N VAL A 99 -10.10 -3.24 15.00
CA VAL A 99 -11.15 -3.40 16.03
C VAL A 99 -12.34 -2.52 15.68
N TRP A 100 -12.07 -1.31 15.18
CA TRP A 100 -13.12 -0.42 14.68
C TRP A 100 -13.78 -0.97 13.42
N GLU A 101 -12.99 -1.47 12.47
CA GLU A 101 -13.48 -2.09 11.23
C GLU A 101 -14.31 -3.36 11.47
N LEU A 102 -13.86 -4.23 12.38
CA LEU A 102 -14.49 -5.52 12.66
C LEU A 102 -15.79 -5.35 13.43
N TRP A 103 -15.76 -4.57 14.52
CA TRP A 103 -16.90 -4.47 15.42
C TRP A 103 -17.93 -3.42 14.98
N GLY A 104 -17.57 -2.47 14.12
CA GLY A 104 -18.49 -1.49 13.52
C GLY A 104 -19.72 -2.15 12.91
N PRO A 105 -19.58 -2.99 11.86
CA PRO A 105 -20.71 -3.67 11.26
C PRO A 105 -21.28 -4.76 12.19
N LEU A 106 -20.45 -5.53 12.89
CA LEU A 106 -20.92 -6.68 13.68
C LEU A 106 -21.77 -6.30 14.89
N LEU A 107 -21.58 -5.11 15.46
CA LEU A 107 -22.40 -4.61 16.57
C LEU A 107 -23.70 -3.92 16.11
N HIS A 108 -23.77 -3.49 14.85
CA HIS A 108 -24.90 -2.70 14.31
C HIS A 108 -25.72 -3.46 13.24
N GLY A 109 -25.35 -4.70 12.92
CA GLY A 109 -26.04 -5.53 11.93
C GLY A 109 -25.63 -5.27 10.48
N GLY A 110 -24.56 -4.49 10.26
CA GLY A 110 -24.02 -4.19 8.95
C GLY A 110 -23.21 -5.34 8.33
N ARG A 111 -22.68 -5.10 7.13
CA ARG A 111 -21.87 -6.05 6.36
C ARG A 111 -20.38 -5.73 6.49
N LEU A 112 -19.56 -6.74 6.75
CA LEU A 112 -18.09 -6.63 6.73
C LEU A 112 -17.52 -7.28 5.47
N VAL A 113 -16.80 -6.50 4.68
CA VAL A 113 -16.07 -6.98 3.49
C VAL A 113 -14.62 -7.25 3.89
N VAL A 114 -14.19 -8.50 3.86
CA VAL A 114 -12.80 -8.88 4.08
C VAL A 114 -12.02 -8.56 2.81
N VAL A 115 -11.05 -7.64 2.87
CA VAL A 115 -10.31 -7.19 1.70
C VAL A 115 -9.13 -8.13 1.45
N PRO A 116 -9.00 -8.73 0.25
CA PRO A 116 -7.84 -9.55 -0.10
C PRO A 116 -6.52 -8.76 0.00
N HIS A 117 -5.45 -9.43 0.44
CA HIS A 117 -4.17 -8.79 0.73
C HIS A 117 -3.51 -8.11 -0.49
N ASP A 118 -3.67 -8.70 -1.66
CA ASP A 118 -3.24 -8.14 -2.95
C ASP A 118 -4.07 -6.90 -3.30
N VAL A 119 -5.39 -6.94 -3.10
CA VAL A 119 -6.29 -5.79 -3.32
C VAL A 119 -5.94 -4.60 -2.42
N THR A 120 -5.54 -4.83 -1.15
CA THR A 120 -5.11 -3.71 -0.27
C THR A 120 -3.90 -2.93 -0.78
N ARG A 121 -3.12 -3.49 -1.73
CA ARG A 121 -1.93 -2.86 -2.32
C ARG A 121 -2.14 -2.33 -3.73
N ASP A 122 -3.32 -2.52 -4.30
CA ASP A 122 -3.69 -2.02 -5.61
C ASP A 122 -4.84 -1.01 -5.45
N PRO A 123 -4.53 0.30 -5.49
CA PRO A 123 -5.54 1.34 -5.29
C PRO A 123 -6.71 1.28 -6.28
N ALA A 124 -6.47 0.86 -7.53
CA ALA A 124 -7.52 0.76 -8.54
C ALA A 124 -8.42 -0.46 -8.30
N ALA A 125 -7.82 -1.62 -7.98
CA ALA A 125 -8.59 -2.80 -7.60
C ALA A 125 -9.39 -2.57 -6.31
N PHE A 126 -8.81 -1.84 -5.34
CA PHE A 126 -9.49 -1.48 -4.11
C PHE A 126 -10.65 -0.52 -4.37
N LEU A 127 -10.46 0.52 -5.18
CA LEU A 127 -11.54 1.42 -5.60
C LEU A 127 -12.70 0.66 -6.26
N ALA A 128 -12.39 -0.27 -7.17
CA ALA A 128 -13.39 -1.12 -7.82
C ALA A 128 -14.13 -2.02 -6.81
N LEU A 129 -13.45 -2.52 -5.79
CA LEU A 129 -14.07 -3.27 -4.69
C LEU A 129 -15.00 -2.37 -3.87
N LEU A 130 -14.60 -1.15 -3.53
CA LEU A 130 -15.45 -0.21 -2.78
C LEU A 130 -16.77 0.07 -3.52
N ALA A 131 -16.70 0.29 -4.82
CA ALA A 131 -17.86 0.53 -5.66
C ALA A 131 -18.74 -0.72 -5.79
N ARG A 132 -18.14 -1.89 -6.12
CA ARG A 132 -18.87 -3.16 -6.31
C ARG A 132 -19.61 -3.57 -5.04
N GLU A 133 -18.95 -3.49 -3.89
CA GLU A 133 -19.54 -3.90 -2.61
C GLU A 133 -20.40 -2.81 -1.98
N ARG A 134 -20.47 -1.62 -2.60
CA ARG A 134 -21.19 -0.43 -2.10
C ARG A 134 -20.79 -0.08 -0.67
N VAL A 135 -19.48 0.00 -0.43
CA VAL A 135 -18.92 0.35 0.89
C VAL A 135 -19.40 1.74 1.31
N THR A 136 -19.93 1.85 2.54
CA THR A 136 -20.46 3.10 3.10
C THR A 136 -19.49 3.74 4.10
N VAL A 137 -18.79 2.93 4.89
CA VAL A 137 -17.82 3.38 5.90
C VAL A 137 -16.44 2.85 5.56
N LEU A 138 -15.51 3.76 5.33
CA LEU A 138 -14.13 3.45 4.97
C LEU A 138 -13.18 4.01 6.03
N ASN A 139 -12.24 3.18 6.48
CA ASN A 139 -11.17 3.58 7.38
C ASN A 139 -9.85 3.52 6.62
N GLN A 140 -9.06 4.59 6.67
CA GLN A 140 -7.80 4.68 5.94
C GLN A 140 -6.73 5.43 6.74
N THR A 141 -5.48 5.05 6.53
CA THR A 141 -4.38 5.96 6.82
C THR A 141 -4.34 7.06 5.76
N PRO A 142 -3.91 8.29 6.10
CA PRO A 142 -3.71 9.36 5.13
C PRO A 142 -2.93 8.92 3.88
N SER A 143 -1.82 8.18 4.06
CA SER A 143 -1.01 7.70 2.94
C SER A 143 -1.77 6.78 1.98
N ALA A 144 -2.53 5.82 2.51
CA ALA A 144 -3.31 4.90 1.69
C ALA A 144 -4.50 5.60 1.02
N PHE A 145 -5.13 6.56 1.71
CA PHE A 145 -6.20 7.38 1.12
C PHE A 145 -5.70 8.23 -0.05
N HIS A 146 -4.51 8.82 0.03
CA HIS A 146 -3.98 9.60 -1.11
C HIS A 146 -3.83 8.75 -2.37
N GLN A 147 -3.43 7.48 -2.23
CA GLN A 147 -3.34 6.54 -3.35
C GLN A 147 -4.73 6.22 -3.92
N LEU A 148 -5.71 5.99 -3.04
CA LEU A 148 -7.11 5.79 -3.42
C LEU A 148 -7.69 7.03 -4.14
N ALA A 149 -7.44 8.22 -3.61
CA ALA A 149 -7.90 9.49 -4.18
C ALA A 149 -7.27 9.75 -5.56
N ALA A 150 -6.03 9.30 -5.79
CA ALA A 150 -5.41 9.33 -7.11
C ALA A 150 -6.10 8.36 -8.08
N ALA A 151 -6.36 7.11 -7.67
CA ALA A 151 -7.08 6.15 -8.50
C ALA A 151 -8.52 6.61 -8.81
N ASP A 152 -9.20 7.22 -7.85
CA ASP A 152 -10.55 7.77 -8.01
C ASP A 152 -10.57 8.95 -9.01
N ARG A 153 -9.52 9.77 -9.02
CA ARG A 153 -9.33 10.85 -10.02
C ARG A 153 -9.26 10.30 -11.44
N GLU A 154 -8.60 9.16 -11.61
CA GLU A 154 -8.37 8.53 -12.92
C GLU A 154 -9.59 7.76 -13.42
N ASN A 155 -10.34 7.11 -12.52
CA ASN A 155 -11.40 6.17 -12.89
C ASN A 155 -12.84 6.70 -12.69
N ARG A 156 -13.02 7.82 -11.97
CA ARG A 156 -14.33 8.47 -11.68
C ARG A 156 -15.45 7.48 -11.36
N THR A 157 -15.19 6.61 -10.40
CA THR A 157 -16.12 5.55 -10.02
C THR A 157 -17.16 6.09 -9.03
N GLU A 158 -18.44 5.75 -9.21
CA GLU A 158 -19.48 6.09 -8.24
C GLU A 158 -19.27 5.26 -6.96
N LEU A 159 -19.09 5.96 -5.83
CA LEU A 159 -18.87 5.35 -4.53
C LEU A 159 -20.11 5.54 -3.65
N ALA A 160 -20.47 4.51 -2.89
CA ALA A 160 -21.55 4.59 -1.89
C ALA A 160 -21.06 5.11 -0.52
N LEU A 161 -19.85 5.67 -0.48
CA LEU A 161 -19.22 6.14 0.76
C LEU A 161 -20.04 7.29 1.35
N ARG A 162 -20.43 7.14 2.62
CA ARG A 162 -20.98 8.23 3.43
C ARG A 162 -19.94 8.81 4.38
N THR A 163 -18.92 8.03 4.76
CA THR A 163 -17.92 8.47 5.72
C THR A 163 -16.57 7.83 5.44
N VAL A 164 -15.52 8.65 5.45
CA VAL A 164 -14.13 8.21 5.46
C VAL A 164 -13.47 8.67 6.75
N VAL A 165 -12.97 7.72 7.54
CA VAL A 165 -12.27 7.97 8.80
C VAL A 165 -10.77 7.82 8.59
N PHE A 166 -10.05 8.92 8.81
CA PHE A 166 -8.60 8.94 8.85
C PHE A 166 -8.08 8.64 10.25
N GLY A 167 -7.00 7.86 10.32
CA GLY A 167 -6.30 7.58 11.55
C GLY A 167 -4.90 7.06 11.31
N GLY A 168 -4.15 6.83 12.40
CA GLY A 168 -2.84 6.19 12.33
C GLY A 168 -1.68 7.12 11.96
N GLU A 169 -1.85 8.15 11.12
CA GLU A 169 -0.78 9.09 10.72
C GLU A 169 -1.19 10.56 10.88
N ALA A 170 -0.22 11.47 10.77
CA ALA A 170 -0.53 12.90 10.66
C ALA A 170 -1.17 13.17 9.30
N LEU A 171 -2.29 13.88 9.29
CA LEU A 171 -3.03 14.23 8.09
C LEU A 171 -2.60 15.61 7.56
N ASP A 172 -2.16 15.65 6.31
CA ASP A 172 -1.91 16.89 5.57
C ASP A 172 -3.21 17.33 4.89
N LEU A 173 -3.88 18.32 5.48
CA LEU A 173 -5.17 18.82 5.01
C LEU A 173 -5.11 19.41 3.59
N SER A 174 -3.95 19.92 3.17
CA SER A 174 -3.79 20.53 1.84
C SER A 174 -3.98 19.52 0.71
N ARG A 175 -3.70 18.24 0.97
CA ARG A 175 -3.86 17.14 -0.01
C ARG A 175 -5.31 16.68 -0.20
N LEU A 176 -6.23 17.21 0.60
CA LEU A 176 -7.66 16.92 0.47
C LEU A 176 -8.40 17.91 -0.45
N ALA A 177 -7.75 19.02 -0.85
CA ALA A 177 -8.37 20.01 -1.73
C ALA A 177 -8.89 19.37 -3.04
N ASP A 178 -8.05 18.57 -3.70
CA ASP A 178 -8.39 17.82 -4.93
C ASP A 178 -9.59 16.87 -4.73
N TRP A 179 -9.78 16.33 -3.52
CA TRP A 179 -10.92 15.48 -3.20
C TRP A 179 -12.20 16.31 -3.09
N TYR A 180 -12.16 17.40 -2.33
CA TYR A 180 -13.30 18.30 -2.15
C TYR A 180 -13.71 19.08 -3.41
N GLU A 181 -12.84 19.19 -4.41
CA GLU A 181 -13.21 19.73 -5.72
C GLU A 181 -14.06 18.76 -6.54
N ARG A 182 -13.89 17.45 -6.35
CA ARG A 182 -14.53 16.40 -7.16
C ARG A 182 -15.73 15.76 -6.46
N HIS A 183 -15.74 15.77 -5.13
CA HIS A 183 -16.79 15.19 -4.32
C HIS A 183 -17.52 16.26 -3.50
N ALA A 184 -18.78 16.00 -3.18
CA ALA A 184 -19.51 16.87 -2.26
C ALA A 184 -18.88 16.79 -0.86
N GLU A 185 -19.00 17.88 -0.09
CA GLU A 185 -18.35 17.99 1.22
C GLU A 185 -18.83 16.94 2.23
N ASP A 186 -20.08 16.49 2.10
CA ASP A 186 -20.77 15.55 2.97
C ASP A 186 -21.00 14.17 2.34
N ALA A 187 -20.51 13.93 1.12
CA ALA A 187 -20.68 12.66 0.41
C ALA A 187 -19.37 12.23 -0.29
N PRO A 188 -18.41 11.61 0.42
CA PRO A 188 -18.47 11.26 1.85
C PRO A 188 -18.00 12.36 2.80
N ALA A 189 -18.55 12.37 4.02
CA ALA A 189 -17.99 13.14 5.12
C ALA A 189 -16.59 12.60 5.49
N LEU A 190 -15.60 13.48 5.48
CA LEU A 190 -14.24 13.15 5.88
C LEU A 190 -14.01 13.46 7.37
N VAL A 191 -13.44 12.52 8.12
CA VAL A 191 -13.23 12.67 9.56
C VAL A 191 -11.80 12.28 9.91
N ASN A 192 -11.06 13.17 10.55
CA ASN A 192 -9.77 12.84 11.14
C ASN A 192 -9.95 12.43 12.60
N MET A 193 -9.49 11.23 12.96
CA MET A 193 -9.52 10.72 14.33
C MET A 193 -8.12 10.37 14.81
N TYR A 194 -7.73 10.94 15.96
CA TYR A 194 -6.50 10.56 16.65
C TYR A 194 -6.82 9.53 17.73
N GLY A 195 -5.91 8.57 17.91
CA GLY A 195 -5.92 7.69 19.05
C GLY A 195 -4.73 6.74 19.04
N ILE A 196 -4.70 5.89 20.06
CA ILE A 196 -3.60 4.99 20.37
C ILE A 196 -4.17 3.71 20.99
N THR A 197 -3.41 2.62 20.93
CA THR A 197 -3.87 1.30 21.38
C THR A 197 -4.23 1.27 22.85
N GLU A 198 -3.47 1.99 23.69
CA GLU A 198 -3.71 2.08 25.13
C GLU A 198 -5.01 2.80 25.52
N THR A 199 -5.67 3.48 24.57
CA THR A 199 -6.94 4.18 24.78
C THR A 199 -8.08 3.61 23.91
N THR A 200 -7.88 2.41 23.36
CA THR A 200 -8.86 1.71 22.50
C THR A 200 -9.22 2.51 21.23
N VAL A 201 -8.32 2.45 20.27
CA VAL A 201 -8.45 2.94 18.88
C VAL A 201 -8.48 4.47 18.75
N HIS A 202 -9.53 5.13 19.24
CA HIS A 202 -9.75 6.56 19.02
C HIS A 202 -9.94 7.35 20.33
N VAL A 203 -9.46 8.58 20.32
CA VAL A 203 -9.47 9.53 21.45
C VAL A 203 -10.18 10.83 21.08
N SER A 204 -10.00 11.29 19.85
CA SER A 204 -10.57 12.55 19.37
C SER A 204 -11.18 12.43 17.98
N HIS A 205 -11.98 13.44 17.64
CA HIS A 205 -12.76 13.53 16.43
C HIS A 205 -12.65 14.94 15.86
N PHE A 206 -12.37 15.01 14.56
CA PHE A 206 -12.36 16.24 13.79
C PHE A 206 -13.07 15.99 12.45
N ALA A 207 -14.29 16.52 12.31
CA ALA A 207 -14.95 16.55 11.02
C ALA A 207 -14.25 17.59 10.13
N LEU A 208 -13.98 17.20 8.90
CA LEU A 208 -13.29 18.01 7.90
C LEU A 208 -14.31 18.62 6.95
N ASP A 209 -14.04 19.85 6.54
CA ASP A 209 -14.82 20.59 5.54
C ASP A 209 -13.85 21.24 4.53
N ARG A 210 -14.41 21.81 3.45
CA ARG A 210 -13.60 22.44 2.41
C ARG A 210 -12.81 23.64 2.95
N ALA A 211 -13.35 24.35 3.94
CA ALA A 211 -12.69 25.52 4.53
C ALA A 211 -11.44 25.13 5.34
N THR A 212 -11.53 24.07 6.14
CA THR A 212 -10.44 23.53 6.96
C THR A 212 -9.37 22.87 6.09
N ALA A 213 -9.75 22.21 4.98
CA ALA A 213 -8.81 21.73 3.97
C ALA A 213 -7.98 22.87 3.35
N ALA A 214 -8.63 23.99 3.01
CA ALA A 214 -7.98 25.16 2.43
C ALA A 214 -7.10 25.94 3.43
N ALA A 215 -7.45 25.94 4.73
CA ALA A 215 -6.78 26.73 5.76
C ALA A 215 -5.35 26.25 6.13
N SER A 216 -4.86 25.15 5.54
CA SER A 216 -3.49 24.64 5.69
C SER A 216 -3.01 24.50 7.15
N SER A 217 -3.85 24.00 8.05
CA SER A 217 -3.41 23.62 9.41
C SER A 217 -3.07 22.13 9.46
N ALA A 218 -1.83 21.77 9.13
CA ALA A 218 -1.36 20.41 9.38
C ALA A 218 -1.37 20.18 10.90
N SER A 219 -2.10 19.15 11.33
CA SER A 219 -2.15 18.58 12.70
C SER A 219 -3.35 18.91 13.60
N THR A 220 -4.48 19.41 13.11
CA THR A 220 -5.70 19.48 13.95
C THR A 220 -6.29 18.08 14.16
N ILE A 221 -6.48 17.69 15.42
CA ILE A 221 -7.12 16.42 15.83
C ILE A 221 -8.47 16.62 16.51
N GLY A 222 -8.98 17.87 16.52
CA GLY A 222 -10.34 18.21 16.89
C GLY A 222 -10.61 18.13 18.39
N VAL A 223 -11.76 17.56 18.77
CA VAL A 223 -12.21 17.49 20.16
C VAL A 223 -12.20 16.06 20.66
N ASN A 224 -12.04 15.86 21.97
CA ASN A 224 -12.07 14.54 22.56
C ASN A 224 -13.45 13.87 22.39
N ILE A 225 -13.46 12.53 22.33
CA ILE A 225 -14.68 11.73 22.46
C ILE A 225 -15.38 12.10 23.78
N PRO A 226 -16.71 12.26 23.83
CA PRO A 226 -17.40 12.94 24.94
C PRO A 226 -17.13 12.41 26.35
N ASP A 227 -16.93 11.09 26.50
CA ASP A 227 -16.65 10.42 27.77
C ASP A 227 -15.15 10.19 28.04
N LEU A 228 -14.28 10.72 27.16
CA LEU A 228 -12.85 10.86 27.44
C LEU A 228 -12.54 12.27 27.89
N ARG A 229 -11.41 12.40 28.59
CA ARG A 229 -10.80 13.67 28.93
C ARG A 229 -9.41 13.69 28.35
N VAL A 230 -9.04 14.80 27.73
CA VAL A 230 -7.71 15.02 27.20
C VAL A 230 -7.09 16.20 27.91
N TYR A 231 -6.00 15.96 28.64
CA TYR A 231 -5.23 17.00 29.31
C TYR A 231 -3.98 17.32 28.48
N VAL A 232 -3.64 18.59 28.38
CA VAL A 232 -2.33 19.04 27.88
C VAL A 232 -1.59 19.56 29.10
N LEU A 233 -0.54 18.84 29.52
CA LEU A 233 0.12 19.04 30.80
C LEU A 233 1.60 19.43 30.61
N ASP A 234 2.14 20.21 31.56
CA ASP A 234 3.57 20.45 31.68
C ASP A 234 4.30 19.28 32.37
N ASP A 235 5.62 19.41 32.52
CA ASP A 235 6.51 18.43 33.17
C ASP A 235 6.19 18.17 34.66
N ARG A 236 5.35 19.01 35.27
CA ARG A 236 4.87 18.89 36.65
C ARG A 236 3.42 18.43 36.72
N LEU A 237 2.90 17.88 35.61
CA LEU A 237 1.52 17.44 35.45
C LEU A 237 0.48 18.55 35.63
N ARG A 238 0.82 19.84 35.43
CA ARG A 238 -0.13 20.97 35.53
C ARG A 238 -0.70 21.33 34.16
N PRO A 239 -1.97 21.76 34.05
CA PRO A 239 -2.56 22.05 32.75
C PRO A 239 -1.91 23.28 32.13
N THR A 240 -1.60 23.21 30.85
CA THR A 240 -1.08 24.37 30.10
C THR A 240 -2.22 25.32 29.73
N ALA A 241 -1.89 26.61 29.55
CA ALA A 241 -2.85 27.58 29.04
C ALA A 241 -3.18 27.30 27.56
N PRO A 242 -4.37 27.72 27.05
CA PRO A 242 -4.66 27.65 25.62
C PRO A 242 -3.56 28.32 24.80
N GLY A 243 -3.11 27.68 23.73
CA GLY A 243 -1.99 28.15 22.91
C GLY A 243 -0.60 27.67 23.38
N VAL A 244 -0.48 27.04 24.55
CA VAL A 244 0.80 26.54 25.08
C VAL A 244 0.93 25.04 24.85
N THR A 245 2.03 24.64 24.23
CA THR A 245 2.40 23.23 24.01
C THR A 245 2.67 22.52 25.33
N GLY A 246 2.16 21.30 25.46
CA GLY A 246 2.47 20.38 26.55
C GLY A 246 2.36 18.94 26.08
N GLU A 247 2.59 18.00 27.00
CA GLU A 247 2.40 16.57 26.74
C GLU A 247 0.92 16.20 26.92
N MET A 248 0.41 15.35 26.02
CA MET A 248 -0.97 14.92 26.03
C MET A 248 -1.19 13.71 26.96
N TYR A 249 -2.23 13.80 27.77
CA TYR A 249 -2.69 12.74 28.66
C TYR A 249 -4.16 12.46 28.40
N VAL A 250 -4.56 11.19 28.41
CA VAL A 250 -5.94 10.76 28.15
C VAL A 250 -6.50 10.09 29.39
N ALA A 251 -7.69 10.45 29.84
CA ALA A 251 -8.40 9.79 30.94
C ALA A 251 -9.83 9.42 30.52
N GLY A 252 -10.46 8.53 31.29
CA GLY A 252 -11.84 8.10 31.07
C GLY A 252 -11.97 6.63 30.65
N ALA A 253 -13.16 6.28 30.15
CA ALA A 253 -13.57 4.89 29.95
C ALA A 253 -12.87 4.16 28.78
N GLY A 254 -12.12 4.88 27.94
CA GLY A 254 -11.33 4.29 26.85
C GLY A 254 -10.01 3.66 27.29
N LEU A 255 -9.56 3.84 28.53
CA LEU A 255 -8.26 3.34 28.96
C LEU A 255 -8.20 1.81 29.00
N ALA A 256 -7.16 1.25 28.39
CA ALA A 256 -6.84 -0.17 28.49
C ALA A 256 -6.56 -0.57 29.95
N ARG A 257 -6.58 -1.88 30.22
CA ARG A 257 -6.19 -2.41 31.54
C ARG A 257 -4.74 -2.02 31.88
N GLY A 258 -3.88 -2.12 30.87
CA GLY A 258 -2.45 -1.88 30.94
C GLY A 258 -1.70 -2.83 30.01
N TYR A 259 -0.41 -3.04 30.29
CA TYR A 259 0.43 -3.95 29.53
C TYR A 259 0.49 -5.34 30.19
N LEU A 260 0.23 -6.39 29.40
CA LEU A 260 0.20 -7.78 29.85
C LEU A 260 1.54 -8.19 30.47
N GLY A 261 1.50 -8.62 31.74
CA GLY A 261 2.70 -9.05 32.47
C GLY A 261 3.73 -7.94 32.76
N ARG A 262 3.38 -6.66 32.58
CA ARG A 262 4.32 -5.52 32.71
C ARG A 262 3.78 -4.45 33.67
N PRO A 263 3.67 -4.73 34.98
CA PRO A 263 3.07 -3.80 35.96
C PRO A 263 3.88 -2.50 36.13
N ALA A 264 5.21 -2.56 36.12
CA ALA A 264 6.06 -1.37 36.25
C ALA A 264 5.85 -0.38 35.08
N LEU A 265 5.88 -0.90 33.84
CA LEU A 265 5.60 -0.09 32.65
C LEU A 265 4.16 0.43 32.64
N THR A 266 3.21 -0.37 33.14
CA THR A 266 1.81 0.06 33.28
C THR A 266 1.70 1.21 34.28
N ALA A 267 2.36 1.14 35.44
CA ALA A 267 2.31 2.21 36.43
C ALA A 267 2.98 3.51 35.92
N ASP A 268 4.05 3.39 35.14
CA ASP A 268 4.73 4.53 34.50
C ASP A 268 3.84 5.23 33.46
N ARG A 269 3.19 4.45 32.57
CA ARG A 269 2.39 4.99 31.47
C ARG A 269 0.93 5.27 31.81
N PHE A 270 0.39 4.64 32.85
CA PHE A 270 -0.97 4.85 33.35
C PHE A 270 -0.96 5.43 34.78
N PRO A 271 -0.40 6.63 35.00
CA PRO A 271 -0.38 7.25 36.32
C PRO A 271 -1.80 7.54 36.83
N ALA A 272 -1.90 7.77 38.15
CA ALA A 272 -3.14 8.26 38.75
C ALA A 272 -3.55 9.60 38.15
N ASP A 273 -4.86 9.80 37.95
CA ASP A 273 -5.42 11.06 37.45
C ASP A 273 -5.61 12.04 38.62
N PRO A 274 -4.78 13.10 38.76
CA PRO A 274 -4.93 14.07 39.84
C PRO A 274 -6.15 14.98 39.65
N TYR A 275 -6.75 14.99 38.46
CA TYR A 275 -7.91 15.82 38.10
C TYR A 275 -9.24 15.09 38.27
N ALA A 276 -9.24 13.79 38.55
CA ALA A 276 -10.44 12.97 38.70
C ALA A 276 -11.51 13.60 39.60
N ALA A 277 -11.08 14.22 40.70
CA ALA A 277 -11.97 14.84 41.68
C ALA A 277 -12.79 16.02 41.10
N LEU A 278 -12.27 16.71 40.08
CA LEU A 278 -13.00 17.78 39.38
C LEU A 278 -14.23 17.25 38.63
N PHE A 279 -14.26 15.94 38.36
CA PHE A 279 -15.33 15.24 37.65
C PHE A 279 -16.15 14.33 38.56
N GLY A 280 -16.00 14.46 39.89
CA GLY A 280 -16.70 13.62 40.86
C GLY A 280 -16.19 12.18 40.94
N GLU A 281 -15.05 11.88 40.31
CA GLU A 281 -14.43 10.56 40.30
C GLU A 281 -13.30 10.48 41.34
N ARG A 282 -12.97 9.26 41.78
CA ARG A 282 -11.83 8.99 42.68
C ARG A 282 -11.10 7.74 42.24
N GLY A 283 -9.77 7.77 42.36
CA GLY A 283 -8.92 6.60 42.08
C GLY A 283 -8.86 6.19 40.61
N THR A 284 -9.13 7.12 39.69
CA THR A 284 -9.00 6.87 38.25
C THR A 284 -7.57 7.11 37.78
N ARG A 285 -7.30 6.75 36.53
CA ARG A 285 -5.99 6.84 35.89
C ARG A 285 -6.09 7.71 34.65
N MET A 286 -4.96 8.27 34.25
CA MET A 286 -4.75 8.85 32.94
C MET A 286 -3.63 8.07 32.24
N TYR A 287 -3.60 8.08 30.91
CA TYR A 287 -2.55 7.50 30.09
C TYR A 287 -1.67 8.61 29.52
N ARG A 288 -0.36 8.47 29.70
CA ARG A 288 0.68 9.35 29.17
C ARG A 288 0.99 8.98 27.72
N THR A 289 0.52 9.78 26.76
CA THR A 289 0.61 9.41 25.34
C THR A 289 2.03 9.50 24.78
N GLY A 290 2.87 10.36 25.37
CA GLY A 290 4.17 10.75 24.82
C GLY A 290 4.06 11.62 23.56
N ASP A 291 2.88 12.16 23.26
CA ASP A 291 2.64 13.08 22.15
C ASP A 291 2.58 14.52 22.67
N LEU A 292 3.14 15.44 21.90
CA LEU A 292 3.01 16.87 22.15
C LEU A 292 1.73 17.37 21.51
N ALA A 293 0.99 18.17 22.26
CA ALA A 293 -0.25 18.77 21.80
C ALA A 293 -0.38 20.18 22.35
N ARG A 294 -1.34 20.92 21.79
CA ARG A 294 -1.73 22.23 22.28
C ARG A 294 -3.24 22.36 22.18
N ARG A 295 -3.85 22.85 23.25
CA ARG A 295 -5.27 23.20 23.24
C ARG A 295 -5.45 24.60 22.67
N ARG A 296 -6.34 24.74 21.69
CA ARG A 296 -6.73 26.00 21.08
C ARG A 296 -7.72 26.76 21.97
N THR A 297 -7.91 28.05 21.69
CA THR A 297 -8.85 28.92 22.42
C THR A 297 -10.31 28.53 22.20
N ASP A 298 -10.63 27.89 21.08
CA ASP A 298 -11.95 27.32 20.77
C ASP A 298 -12.18 25.92 21.36
N GLY A 299 -11.21 25.39 22.12
CA GLY A 299 -11.27 24.07 22.75
C GLY A 299 -10.76 22.92 21.87
N GLY A 300 -10.45 23.16 20.59
CA GLY A 300 -9.85 22.16 19.70
C GLY A 300 -8.42 21.76 20.12
N LEU A 301 -7.93 20.65 19.60
CA LEU A 301 -6.61 20.11 19.87
C LEU A 301 -5.76 20.09 18.60
N ASP A 302 -4.56 20.65 18.71
CA ASP A 302 -3.50 20.51 17.72
C ASP A 302 -2.52 19.43 18.19
N TYR A 303 -2.24 18.46 17.34
CA TYR A 303 -1.11 17.54 17.47
C TYR A 303 0.17 18.25 17.02
N LEU A 304 1.29 18.02 17.71
CA LEU A 304 2.56 18.71 17.40
C LEU A 304 3.73 17.72 17.25
N GLY A 305 3.41 16.45 16.98
CA GLY A 305 4.40 15.39 16.93
C GLY A 305 4.64 14.75 18.30
N ARG A 306 5.80 14.12 18.44
CA ARG A 306 6.15 13.29 19.59
C ARG A 306 7.09 14.03 20.52
N ALA A 307 6.93 13.78 21.82
CA ALA A 307 7.89 14.24 22.83
C ALA A 307 9.14 13.35 22.86
N ASP A 308 9.03 12.11 22.36
CA ASP A 308 10.12 11.13 22.22
C ASP A 308 10.53 10.93 20.74
N GLN A 309 11.44 9.98 20.49
CA GLN A 309 11.99 9.70 19.16
C GLN A 309 11.14 8.73 18.33
N GLN A 310 9.95 8.30 18.79
CA GLN A 310 9.11 7.38 18.01
C GLN A 310 8.56 8.05 16.75
N VAL A 311 8.51 7.29 15.67
CA VAL A 311 8.11 7.73 14.34
C VAL A 311 6.93 6.92 13.83
N LYS A 312 6.14 7.50 12.92
CA LYS A 312 5.07 6.80 12.21
C LYS A 312 5.49 6.60 10.77
N ILE A 313 5.65 5.35 10.34
CA ILE A 313 6.05 4.98 8.98
C ILE A 313 5.01 4.02 8.44
N ARG A 314 4.32 4.38 7.34
CA ARG A 314 3.31 3.54 6.66
C ARG A 314 2.22 3.02 7.62
N GLY A 315 1.75 3.86 8.53
CA GLY A 315 0.73 3.53 9.53
C GLY A 315 1.25 2.81 10.77
N PHE A 316 2.53 2.41 10.81
CA PHE A 316 3.11 1.72 11.96
C PHE A 316 3.77 2.71 12.92
N ARG A 317 3.47 2.57 14.22
CA ARG A 317 4.20 3.26 15.28
C ARG A 317 5.49 2.51 15.56
N ILE A 318 6.61 3.11 15.19
CA ILE A 318 7.94 2.51 15.25
C ILE A 318 8.77 3.29 16.26
N GLU A 319 9.44 2.58 17.16
CA GLU A 319 10.49 3.13 18.00
C GLU A 319 11.84 2.86 17.33
N PRO A 320 12.55 3.88 16.80
CA PRO A 320 13.88 3.67 16.24
C PRO A 320 14.85 3.01 17.24
N GLY A 321 14.73 3.34 18.53
CA GLY A 321 15.49 2.72 19.61
C GLY A 321 15.31 1.19 19.74
N GLU A 322 14.19 0.61 19.30
CA GLU A 322 14.01 -0.84 19.26
C GLU A 322 14.88 -1.47 18.16
N ILE A 323 14.98 -0.80 17.02
CA ILE A 323 15.84 -1.21 15.92
C ILE A 323 17.31 -1.02 16.31
N GLU A 324 17.65 0.10 16.96
CA GLU A 324 18.98 0.34 17.54
C GLU A 324 19.36 -0.76 18.52
N ALA A 325 18.47 -1.15 19.44
CA ALA A 325 18.76 -2.21 20.42
C ALA A 325 19.04 -3.57 19.77
N VAL A 326 18.30 -3.93 18.71
CA VAL A 326 18.55 -5.15 17.93
C VAL A 326 19.89 -5.04 17.21
N LEU A 327 20.16 -3.93 16.53
CA LEU A 327 21.41 -3.76 15.79
C LEU A 327 22.64 -3.68 16.72
N ALA A 328 22.52 -3.04 17.87
CA ALA A 328 23.57 -2.96 18.90
C ALA A 328 23.89 -4.33 19.51
N ALA A 329 22.97 -5.29 19.46
CA ALA A 329 23.23 -6.66 19.92
C ALA A 329 24.10 -7.46 18.92
N HIS A 330 24.31 -6.95 17.70
CA HIS A 330 25.19 -7.57 16.73
C HIS A 330 26.67 -7.39 17.16
N PRO A 331 27.49 -8.46 17.27
CA PRO A 331 28.85 -8.38 17.84
C PRO A 331 29.85 -7.44 17.15
N ALA A 332 29.54 -7.02 15.92
CA ALA A 332 30.38 -6.15 15.11
C ALA A 332 29.93 -4.67 15.11
N VAL A 333 28.84 -4.34 15.82
CA VAL A 333 28.32 -2.98 15.96
C VAL A 333 28.83 -2.40 17.27
N ASP A 334 29.59 -1.31 17.20
CA ASP A 334 30.09 -0.58 18.37
C ASP A 334 29.13 0.52 18.80
N ASP A 335 28.46 1.17 17.85
CA ASP A 335 27.45 2.20 18.10
C ASP A 335 26.42 2.24 16.96
N VAL A 336 25.19 2.67 17.25
CA VAL A 336 24.11 2.71 16.26
C VAL A 336 23.08 3.79 16.57
N ALA A 337 22.60 4.44 15.51
CA ALA A 337 21.45 5.32 15.55
C ALA A 337 20.51 5.03 14.38
N VAL A 338 19.21 4.98 14.63
CA VAL A 338 18.19 4.77 13.59
C VAL A 338 17.34 6.03 13.49
N VAL A 339 17.19 6.54 12.27
CA VAL A 339 16.48 7.80 12.03
C VAL A 339 15.48 7.59 10.90
N ALA A 340 14.26 8.10 11.08
CA ALA A 340 13.33 8.28 9.97
C ALA A 340 13.78 9.49 9.16
N ARG A 341 14.10 9.27 7.89
CA ARG A 341 14.46 10.33 6.94
C ARG A 341 13.45 10.39 5.81
N GLU A 342 13.22 11.60 5.34
CA GLU A 342 12.38 11.87 4.18
C GLU A 342 13.25 12.66 3.18
N ASP A 343 14.00 11.93 2.36
CA ASP A 343 14.87 12.54 1.34
C ASP A 343 14.09 12.84 0.04
N VAL A 344 12.89 12.25 -0.12
CA VAL A 344 11.90 12.53 -1.17
C VAL A 344 10.56 12.83 -0.48
N GLN A 345 9.91 13.92 -0.86
CA GLN A 345 8.68 14.39 -0.22
C GLN A 345 7.56 13.33 -0.30
N GLY A 346 7.00 12.95 0.84
CA GLY A 346 5.95 11.95 1.00
C GLY A 346 6.43 10.49 1.15
N ASP A 347 7.74 10.22 1.21
CA ASP A 347 8.28 8.86 1.38
C ASP A 347 9.25 8.78 2.58
N PRO A 348 8.72 8.81 3.83
CA PRO A 348 9.54 8.66 5.01
C PRO A 348 10.04 7.21 5.14
N ARG A 349 11.35 7.04 5.34
CA ARG A 349 12.04 5.75 5.41
C ARG A 349 12.98 5.66 6.60
N LEU A 350 13.13 4.46 7.16
CA LEU A 350 14.08 4.19 8.23
C LEU A 350 15.49 4.02 7.65
N VAL A 351 16.48 4.69 8.24
CA VAL A 351 17.90 4.56 7.92
C VAL A 351 18.67 4.28 9.20
N ALA A 352 19.49 3.24 9.20
CA ALA A 352 20.38 2.91 10.31
C ALA A 352 21.80 3.44 10.03
N TYR A 353 22.35 4.19 10.98
CA TYR A 353 23.74 4.66 11.00
C TYR A 353 24.50 3.82 12.01
N VAL A 354 25.55 3.14 11.57
CA VAL A 354 26.27 2.16 12.37
C VAL A 354 27.75 2.50 12.42
N VAL A 355 28.34 2.40 13.59
CA VAL A 355 29.79 2.40 13.80
C VAL A 355 30.21 0.95 14.00
N THR A 356 31.16 0.50 13.19
CA THR A 356 31.59 -0.91 13.20
C THR A 356 33.11 -0.98 13.20
N GLY A 357 33.69 -1.64 14.21
CA GLY A 357 35.14 -1.86 14.33
C GLY A 357 35.64 -3.07 13.55
N SER A 358 34.73 -3.91 13.04
CA SER A 358 35.00 -5.03 12.14
C SER A 358 33.96 -5.03 11.03
N GLY A 359 34.36 -5.39 9.80
CA GLY A 359 33.65 -5.15 8.54
C GLY A 359 32.28 -5.83 8.36
N ALA A 360 31.34 -5.60 9.25
CA ALA A 360 29.93 -5.90 9.07
C ALA A 360 29.40 -5.13 7.86
N THR A 361 28.76 -5.85 6.95
CA THR A 361 28.14 -5.28 5.77
C THR A 361 26.68 -4.92 6.07
N ALA A 362 26.11 -4.02 5.28
CA ALA A 362 24.68 -3.67 5.39
C ALA A 362 23.79 -4.91 5.37
N ARG A 363 24.16 -5.92 4.56
CA ARG A 363 23.48 -7.20 4.51
C ARG A 363 23.51 -7.96 5.84
N THR A 364 24.68 -8.11 6.47
CA THR A 364 24.77 -8.87 7.73
C THR A 364 23.92 -8.23 8.84
N LEU A 365 23.84 -6.90 8.85
CA LEU A 365 23.03 -6.14 9.79
C LEU A 365 21.53 -6.23 9.45
N HIS A 366 21.19 -6.19 8.17
CA HIS A 366 19.82 -6.43 7.69
C HIS A 366 19.33 -7.83 8.05
N ASP A 367 20.11 -8.87 7.78
CA ASP A 367 19.75 -10.27 8.07
C ASP A 367 19.59 -10.49 9.59
N HIS A 368 20.45 -9.86 10.39
CA HIS A 368 20.31 -9.86 11.84
C HIS A 368 19.00 -9.19 12.30
N ALA A 369 18.68 -8.00 11.76
CA ALA A 369 17.45 -7.30 12.06
C ALA A 369 16.20 -8.09 11.62
N ALA A 370 16.20 -8.64 10.41
CA ALA A 370 15.11 -9.44 9.85
C ALA A 370 14.83 -10.72 10.64
N GLY A 371 15.82 -11.27 11.33
CA GLY A 371 15.63 -12.40 12.24
C GLY A 371 14.89 -12.06 13.54
N HIS A 372 14.78 -10.78 13.90
CA HIS A 372 14.27 -10.33 15.20
C HIS A 372 13.15 -9.29 15.11
N LEU A 373 12.99 -8.63 13.96
CA LEU A 373 12.06 -7.52 13.74
C LEU A 373 11.13 -7.82 12.55
N PRO A 374 9.87 -7.34 12.59
CA PRO A 374 8.96 -7.43 11.46
C PRO A 374 9.38 -6.52 10.31
N ASP A 375 8.99 -6.86 9.08
CA ASP A 375 9.42 -6.18 7.83
C ASP A 375 9.28 -4.65 7.84
N HIS A 376 8.23 -4.12 8.45
CA HIS A 376 7.98 -2.67 8.49
C HIS A 376 8.95 -1.90 9.41
N MET A 377 9.66 -2.60 10.31
CA MET A 377 10.68 -2.04 11.19
C MET A 377 12.10 -2.18 10.62
N LEU A 378 12.27 -2.85 9.49
CA LEU A 378 13.60 -3.02 8.89
C LEU A 378 14.08 -1.71 8.25
N PRO A 379 15.28 -1.22 8.60
CA PRO A 379 15.90 -0.10 7.92
C PRO A 379 16.03 -0.35 6.43
N SER A 380 15.66 0.65 5.64
CA SER A 380 15.79 0.63 4.18
C SER A 380 17.22 0.87 3.69
N ALA A 381 18.10 1.35 4.57
CA ALA A 381 19.51 1.58 4.29
C ALA A 381 20.34 1.50 5.59
N PHE A 382 21.59 1.06 5.46
CA PHE A 382 22.59 1.03 6.53
C PHE A 382 23.80 1.86 6.09
N VAL A 383 24.17 2.86 6.88
CA VAL A 383 25.25 3.80 6.58
C VAL A 383 26.34 3.61 7.63
N THR A 384 27.54 3.23 7.19
CA THR A 384 28.67 3.06 8.11
C THR A 384 29.35 4.40 8.36
N LEU A 385 29.62 4.71 9.62
CA LEU A 385 30.31 5.92 10.06
C LEU A 385 31.51 5.54 10.93
N ASP A 386 32.55 6.38 10.92
CA ASP A 386 33.69 6.24 11.85
C ASP A 386 33.27 6.57 13.29
N VAL A 387 32.32 7.50 13.45
CA VAL A 387 31.75 7.92 14.72
C VAL A 387 30.36 8.55 14.48
N LEU A 388 29.43 8.37 15.43
CA LEU A 388 28.17 9.10 15.40
C LEU A 388 28.42 10.60 15.68
N PRO A 389 27.94 11.52 14.81
CA PRO A 389 28.12 12.94 15.06
C PRO A 389 27.29 13.38 16.26
N LEU A 390 27.93 14.02 17.23
CA LEU A 390 27.29 14.56 18.42
C LEU A 390 27.32 16.09 18.42
N THR A 391 26.24 16.70 18.89
CA THR A 391 26.17 18.12 19.24
C THR A 391 27.11 18.46 20.41
N PRO A 392 27.45 19.75 20.65
CA PRO A 392 28.25 20.17 21.81
C PRO A 392 27.68 19.73 23.17
N ASN A 393 26.40 19.38 23.22
CA ASN A 393 25.70 18.89 24.42
C ASN A 393 25.71 17.35 24.54
N GLY A 394 26.47 16.64 23.69
CA GLY A 394 26.61 15.19 23.73
C GLY A 394 25.40 14.40 23.20
N LYS A 395 24.46 15.04 22.48
CA LYS A 395 23.33 14.37 21.81
C LYS A 395 23.63 14.13 20.34
N LEU A 396 23.08 13.07 19.74
CA LEU A 396 23.14 12.81 18.30
C LEU A 396 22.73 14.03 17.48
N ASP A 397 23.61 14.47 16.57
CA ASP A 397 23.33 15.54 15.62
C ASP A 397 22.74 14.94 14.33
N THR A 398 21.41 14.82 14.29
CA THR A 398 20.70 14.24 13.15
C THR A 398 20.86 15.04 11.86
N LYS A 399 21.22 16.33 11.94
CA LYS A 399 21.45 17.18 10.76
C LYS A 399 22.83 16.94 10.15
N ALA A 400 23.79 16.49 10.95
CA ALA A 400 25.13 16.13 10.51
C ALA A 400 25.22 14.71 9.92
N LEU A 401 24.16 13.91 10.04
CA LEU A 401 24.12 12.56 9.46
C LEU A 401 24.08 12.63 7.92
N PRO A 402 25.00 11.95 7.22
CA PRO A 402 25.04 11.96 5.77
C PRO A 402 23.83 11.25 5.17
N ALA A 403 23.39 11.66 3.98
CA ALA A 403 22.41 10.89 3.23
C ALA A 403 23.03 9.55 2.79
N PRO A 404 22.26 8.45 2.70
CA PRO A 404 22.74 7.19 2.16
C PRO A 404 23.34 7.40 0.75
N ALA A 405 24.62 7.04 0.56
CA ALA A 405 25.31 7.27 -0.69
C ALA A 405 24.74 6.38 -1.82
N ARG A 406 24.47 6.97 -2.98
CA ARG A 406 24.09 6.27 -4.23
C ARG A 406 25.27 6.23 -5.20
N THR A 407 26.42 5.74 -4.75
CA THR A 407 27.64 5.71 -5.57
C THR A 407 28.28 4.33 -5.49
N GLY A 408 28.36 3.63 -6.62
CA GLY A 408 29.11 2.38 -6.76
C GLY A 408 30.59 2.57 -6.43
N GLN A 409 31.27 1.53 -5.94
CA GLN A 409 32.72 1.61 -5.72
C GLN A 409 33.43 1.62 -7.07
N VAL A 410 34.38 2.53 -7.28
CA VAL A 410 35.21 2.57 -8.50
C VAL A 410 36.40 1.59 -8.41
N THR A 411 36.67 1.04 -7.22
CA THR A 411 37.88 0.26 -6.88
C THR A 411 37.65 -1.26 -6.76
N GLY A 412 36.60 -1.80 -7.39
CA GLY A 412 36.31 -3.24 -7.38
C GLY A 412 36.75 -3.97 -8.65
N ARG A 413 36.52 -5.29 -8.71
CA ARG A 413 36.88 -6.09 -9.89
C ARG A 413 35.97 -5.74 -11.07
N ALA A 414 36.60 -5.61 -12.24
CA ALA A 414 35.85 -5.50 -13.50
C ALA A 414 35.13 -6.83 -13.80
N PRO A 415 33.98 -6.78 -14.49
CA PRO A 415 33.31 -7.98 -14.95
C PRO A 415 34.22 -8.81 -15.86
N ARG A 416 34.23 -10.13 -15.63
CA ARG A 416 35.15 -11.09 -16.29
C ARG A 416 34.54 -11.73 -17.53
N GLY A 417 33.30 -11.39 -17.86
CA GLY A 417 32.63 -11.88 -19.06
C GLY A 417 31.24 -11.26 -19.28
N PRO A 418 30.59 -11.58 -20.40
CA PRO A 418 29.37 -10.91 -20.86
C PRO A 418 28.21 -10.97 -19.87
N ARG A 419 28.10 -12.07 -19.10
CA ARG A 419 27.05 -12.22 -18.08
C ARG A 419 27.21 -11.24 -16.93
N GLU A 420 28.43 -11.08 -16.41
CA GLU A 420 28.72 -10.12 -15.35
C GLU A 420 28.55 -8.67 -15.86
N GLU A 421 28.90 -8.37 -17.12
CA GLU A 421 28.68 -7.04 -17.72
C GLU A 421 27.19 -6.67 -17.81
N ILE A 422 26.36 -7.61 -18.25
CA ILE A 422 24.90 -7.42 -18.35
C ILE A 422 24.30 -7.22 -16.95
N LEU A 423 24.68 -8.06 -15.99
CA LEU A 423 24.21 -7.94 -14.61
C LEU A 423 24.63 -6.61 -13.97
N CYS A 424 25.87 -6.17 -14.17
CA CYS A 424 26.32 -4.85 -13.71
C CYS A 424 25.50 -3.72 -14.33
N SER A 425 25.18 -3.80 -15.62
CA SER A 425 24.35 -2.78 -16.28
C SER A 425 22.93 -2.73 -15.71
N LEU A 426 22.31 -3.89 -15.49
CA LEU A 426 20.96 -3.99 -14.91
C LEU A 426 20.90 -3.48 -13.47
N PHE A 427 21.89 -3.81 -12.66
CA PHE A 427 22.02 -3.29 -11.30
C PHE A 427 22.15 -1.76 -11.32
N ALA A 428 23.02 -1.22 -12.20
CA ALA A 428 23.28 0.21 -12.29
C ALA A 428 22.02 0.99 -12.63
N GLU A 429 21.26 0.49 -13.60
CA GLU A 429 20.04 1.11 -14.08
C GLU A 429 18.89 1.05 -13.06
N VAL A 430 18.77 -0.05 -12.31
CA VAL A 430 17.74 -0.20 -11.27
C VAL A 430 18.06 0.63 -10.03
N LEU A 431 19.34 0.69 -9.64
CA LEU A 431 19.79 1.46 -8.49
C LEU A 431 19.99 2.95 -8.79
N GLY A 432 19.98 3.33 -10.07
CA GLY A 432 20.23 4.71 -10.51
C GLY A 432 21.67 5.17 -10.27
N VAL A 433 22.64 4.25 -10.31
CA VAL A 433 24.07 4.53 -10.12
C VAL A 433 24.80 4.53 -11.48
N PRO A 434 25.78 5.42 -11.70
CA PRO A 434 26.42 5.57 -13.01
C PRO A 434 27.32 4.39 -13.40
N ARG A 435 28.01 3.77 -12.42
CA ARG A 435 28.86 2.58 -12.60
C ARG A 435 28.88 1.76 -11.32
N LEU A 436 29.07 0.44 -11.44
CA LEU A 436 29.28 -0.48 -10.32
C LEU A 436 30.21 -1.64 -10.71
N THR A 437 30.86 -2.23 -9.72
CA THR A 437 31.76 -3.39 -9.89
C THR A 437 31.06 -4.70 -9.61
N VAL A 438 31.65 -5.84 -9.98
CA VAL A 438 30.98 -7.13 -9.74
C VAL A 438 30.82 -7.49 -8.27
N ASP A 439 31.59 -6.84 -7.41
CA ASP A 439 31.60 -7.06 -5.97
C ASP A 439 30.69 -6.09 -5.21
N ASP A 440 30.12 -5.10 -5.91
CA ASP A 440 29.22 -4.13 -5.30
C ASP A 440 27.91 -4.82 -4.89
N SER A 441 27.55 -4.68 -3.62
CA SER A 441 26.32 -5.22 -3.06
C SER A 441 25.11 -4.35 -3.44
N PHE A 442 24.06 -4.99 -3.94
CA PHE A 442 22.79 -4.35 -4.30
C PHE A 442 22.22 -3.50 -3.16
N PHE A 443 22.28 -4.01 -1.94
CA PHE A 443 21.68 -3.37 -0.76
C PHE A 443 22.58 -2.26 -0.19
N ASP A 444 23.90 -2.41 -0.30
CA ASP A 444 24.87 -1.39 0.14
C ASP A 444 24.75 -0.12 -0.71
N LEU A 445 24.27 -0.26 -1.96
CA LEU A 445 23.99 0.83 -2.89
C LEU A 445 22.56 1.38 -2.80
N GLY A 446 21.81 1.03 -1.75
CA GLY A 446 20.45 1.53 -1.50
C GLY A 446 19.34 0.75 -2.19
N GLY A 447 19.62 -0.46 -2.68
CA GLY A 447 18.61 -1.40 -3.17
C GLY A 447 17.70 -1.88 -2.05
N HIS A 448 16.41 -2.08 -2.35
CA HIS A 448 15.40 -2.59 -1.41
C HIS A 448 14.44 -3.53 -2.14
N SER A 449 13.50 -4.16 -1.43
CA SER A 449 12.65 -5.24 -1.96
C SER A 449 11.87 -4.88 -3.24
N LEU A 450 11.42 -3.63 -3.40
CA LEU A 450 10.77 -3.18 -4.64
C LEU A 450 11.75 -3.12 -5.82
N LEU A 451 12.94 -2.56 -5.60
CA LEU A 451 14.00 -2.53 -6.61
C LEU A 451 14.52 -3.94 -6.90
N ALA A 452 14.55 -4.82 -5.90
CA ALA A 452 14.91 -6.23 -6.04
C ALA A 452 13.94 -6.96 -6.98
N THR A 453 12.63 -6.76 -6.82
CA THR A 453 11.61 -7.32 -7.73
C THR A 453 11.76 -6.77 -9.14
N ARG A 454 12.03 -5.46 -9.28
CA ARG A 454 12.30 -4.83 -10.58
C ARG A 454 13.54 -5.42 -11.24
N LEU A 455 14.61 -5.61 -10.47
CA LEU A 455 15.86 -6.21 -10.94
C LEU A 455 15.65 -7.67 -11.37
N ALA A 456 14.94 -8.47 -10.58
CA ALA A 456 14.60 -9.86 -10.92
C ALA A 456 13.82 -9.95 -12.26
N GLY A 457 12.84 -9.07 -12.45
CA GLY A 457 12.09 -8.97 -13.71
C GLY A 457 12.98 -8.64 -14.91
N ARG A 458 13.96 -7.75 -14.76
CA ARG A 458 14.89 -7.39 -15.84
C ARG A 458 15.94 -8.45 -16.11
N ILE A 459 16.45 -9.13 -15.08
CA ILE A 459 17.37 -10.26 -15.23
C ILE A 459 16.68 -11.38 -16.01
N ARG A 460 15.40 -11.67 -15.69
CA ARG A 460 14.58 -12.62 -16.45
C ARG A 460 14.46 -12.23 -17.92
N SER A 461 14.13 -10.97 -18.22
CA SER A 461 13.97 -10.54 -19.62
C SER A 461 15.27 -10.53 -20.42
N THR A 462 16.41 -10.23 -19.79
CA THR A 462 17.68 -10.03 -20.51
C THR A 462 18.54 -11.29 -20.56
N LEU A 463 18.51 -12.13 -19.52
CA LEU A 463 19.35 -13.33 -19.41
C LEU A 463 18.54 -14.64 -19.50
N GLY A 464 17.20 -14.57 -19.47
CA GLY A 464 16.34 -15.76 -19.52
C GLY A 464 16.42 -16.62 -18.25
N VAL A 465 16.88 -16.04 -17.14
CA VAL A 465 17.09 -16.73 -15.87
C VAL A 465 16.11 -16.20 -14.84
N GLU A 466 15.37 -17.10 -14.19
CA GLU A 466 14.57 -16.73 -13.02
C GLU A 466 15.46 -16.52 -11.80
N LEU A 467 15.42 -15.31 -11.25
CA LEU A 467 16.05 -14.97 -10.00
C LEU A 467 14.96 -14.77 -8.95
N SER A 468 14.88 -15.66 -7.96
CA SER A 468 14.01 -15.40 -6.80
C SER A 468 14.57 -14.22 -6.02
N VAL A 469 13.68 -13.37 -5.49
CA VAL A 469 14.09 -12.23 -4.63
C VAL A 469 14.93 -12.73 -3.47
N ARG A 470 14.58 -13.88 -2.89
CA ARG A 470 15.38 -14.57 -1.86
C ARG A 470 16.83 -14.80 -2.30
N ARG A 471 17.08 -15.24 -3.53
CA ARG A 471 18.44 -15.48 -4.04
C ARG A 471 19.25 -14.19 -4.14
N LEU A 472 18.62 -13.07 -4.48
CA LEU A 472 19.27 -11.75 -4.48
C LEU A 472 19.67 -11.33 -3.07
N PHE A 473 18.87 -11.65 -2.05
CA PHE A 473 19.27 -11.48 -0.64
C PHE A 473 20.43 -12.42 -0.27
N GLU A 474 20.41 -13.67 -0.72
CA GLU A 474 21.44 -14.67 -0.41
C GLU A 474 22.80 -14.40 -1.09
N THR A 475 22.79 -13.76 -2.26
CA THR A 475 23.97 -13.36 -3.02
C THR A 475 23.72 -11.98 -3.64
N PRO A 476 23.99 -10.86 -2.94
CA PRO A 476 23.59 -9.52 -3.36
C PRO A 476 24.57 -8.85 -4.33
N THR A 477 25.64 -9.55 -4.73
CA THR A 477 26.65 -9.02 -5.66
C THR A 477 26.51 -9.68 -7.02
N VAL A 478 26.95 -8.99 -8.07
CA VAL A 478 26.94 -9.54 -9.43
C VAL A 478 27.83 -10.78 -9.53
N ALA A 479 28.99 -10.80 -8.88
CA ALA A 479 29.88 -11.96 -8.84
C ALA A 479 29.22 -13.16 -8.13
N GLY A 480 28.53 -12.91 -7.00
CA GLY A 480 27.81 -13.93 -6.24
C GLY A 480 26.63 -14.50 -7.03
N LEU A 481 25.86 -13.65 -7.69
CA LEU A 481 24.76 -14.07 -8.57
C LEU A 481 25.29 -14.84 -9.76
N SER A 482 26.28 -14.31 -10.47
CA SER A 482 26.84 -14.95 -11.66
C SER A 482 27.31 -16.38 -11.35
N ALA A 483 28.00 -16.58 -10.22
CA ALA A 483 28.42 -17.91 -9.76
C ALA A 483 27.24 -18.80 -9.30
N ALA A 484 26.25 -18.25 -8.60
CA ALA A 484 25.05 -19.00 -8.18
C ALA A 484 24.21 -19.47 -9.38
N LEU A 485 24.28 -18.75 -10.50
CA LEU A 485 23.63 -19.10 -11.76
C LEU A 485 24.41 -20.15 -12.58
N ASP A 486 25.62 -20.54 -12.16
CA ASP A 486 26.39 -21.64 -12.79
C ASP A 486 26.05 -23.01 -12.17
N GLY A 487 25.46 -23.04 -10.96
CA GLY A 487 25.08 -24.27 -10.24
C GLY A 487 23.58 -24.50 -10.10
N ALA A 488 22.74 -23.55 -10.50
CA ALA A 488 21.30 -23.79 -10.60
C ALA A 488 21.04 -24.70 -11.82
N GLU A 489 20.63 -25.94 -11.54
CA GLU A 489 19.98 -26.78 -12.55
C GLU A 489 18.98 -25.93 -13.34
N ARG A 490 18.94 -26.16 -14.65
CA ARG A 490 17.90 -25.69 -15.56
C ARG A 490 16.55 -26.24 -15.10
N SER A 491 16.00 -25.70 -14.03
CA SER A 491 14.74 -26.11 -13.44
C SER A 491 13.73 -25.02 -13.75
N GLY A 492 12.91 -25.34 -14.74
CA GLY A 492 12.05 -24.42 -15.47
C GLY A 492 12.75 -23.91 -16.71
N THR A 493 12.73 -24.68 -17.81
CA THR A 493 12.91 -24.05 -19.12
C THR A 493 11.88 -22.93 -19.20
N GLY A 494 12.33 -21.68 -19.16
CA GLY A 494 11.51 -20.55 -19.60
C GLY A 494 10.93 -20.90 -20.97
N PRO A 495 9.79 -20.32 -21.36
CA PRO A 495 9.10 -20.70 -22.59
C PRO A 495 10.08 -20.69 -23.77
N THR A 496 10.44 -21.87 -24.26
CA THR A 496 11.20 -22.02 -25.49
C THR A 496 10.22 -22.02 -26.64
N ALA A 497 10.62 -21.47 -27.80
CA ALA A 497 9.83 -21.62 -29.01
C ALA A 497 9.59 -23.11 -29.28
N GLY A 498 8.35 -23.57 -29.06
CA GLY A 498 7.93 -24.94 -29.32
C GLY A 498 7.39 -25.07 -30.74
N GLU A 499 7.18 -26.32 -31.17
CA GLU A 499 6.41 -26.58 -32.37
C GLU A 499 4.98 -26.04 -32.19
N ARG A 500 4.49 -25.28 -33.16
CA ARG A 500 3.14 -24.69 -33.10
C ARG A 500 2.13 -25.83 -33.21
N PRO A 501 1.30 -26.07 -32.17
CA PRO A 501 0.28 -27.10 -32.28
C PRO A 501 -0.73 -26.68 -33.35
N GLU A 502 -1.29 -27.65 -34.07
CA GLU A 502 -2.34 -27.43 -35.06
C GLU A 502 -3.54 -26.69 -34.46
N ARG A 503 -3.82 -26.94 -33.17
CA ARG A 503 -4.86 -26.29 -32.39
C ARG A 503 -4.24 -25.53 -31.22
N LEU A 504 -4.34 -24.20 -31.24
CA LEU A 504 -3.84 -23.35 -30.17
C LEU A 504 -4.89 -23.25 -29.05
N PRO A 505 -4.62 -23.78 -27.85
CA PRO A 505 -5.54 -23.64 -26.73
C PRO A 505 -5.53 -22.19 -26.21
N LEU A 506 -6.61 -21.77 -25.56
CA LEU A 506 -6.63 -20.51 -24.80
C LEU A 506 -5.78 -20.67 -23.54
N SER A 507 -5.07 -19.61 -23.17
CA SER A 507 -4.48 -19.51 -21.83
C SER A 507 -5.56 -19.45 -20.76
N TYR A 508 -5.22 -19.77 -19.50
CA TYR A 508 -6.20 -19.69 -18.39
C TYR A 508 -6.84 -18.31 -18.27
N ALA A 509 -6.08 -17.23 -18.49
CA ALA A 509 -6.62 -15.87 -18.49
C ALA A 509 -7.60 -15.64 -19.65
N GLN A 510 -7.29 -16.15 -20.84
CA GLN A 510 -8.17 -16.05 -22.00
C GLN A 510 -9.43 -16.90 -21.84
N GLN A 511 -9.35 -18.08 -21.21
CA GLN A 511 -10.51 -18.96 -20.97
C GLN A 511 -11.60 -18.25 -20.15
N ARG A 512 -11.21 -17.51 -19.10
CA ARG A 512 -12.15 -16.71 -18.30
C ARG A 512 -12.85 -15.64 -19.16
N LEU A 513 -12.08 -14.89 -19.95
CA LEU A 513 -12.63 -13.81 -20.78
C LEU A 513 -13.50 -14.35 -21.92
N TRP A 514 -13.13 -15.49 -22.50
CA TRP A 514 -13.93 -16.19 -23.49
C TRP A 514 -15.26 -16.70 -22.90
N PHE A 515 -15.23 -17.29 -21.71
CA PHE A 515 -16.45 -17.71 -21.01
C PHE A 515 -17.41 -16.54 -20.78
N LEU A 516 -16.90 -15.40 -20.31
CA LEU A 516 -17.71 -14.20 -20.10
C LEU A 516 -18.28 -13.67 -21.41
N HIS A 517 -17.49 -13.66 -22.48
CA HIS A 517 -17.97 -13.26 -23.81
C HIS A 517 -19.07 -14.19 -24.36
N GLN A 518 -18.97 -15.51 -24.14
CA GLN A 518 -20.03 -16.46 -24.51
C GLN A 518 -21.29 -16.31 -23.65
N LEU A 519 -21.14 -15.95 -22.37
CA LEU A 519 -22.24 -15.78 -21.44
C LEU A 519 -23.01 -14.47 -21.68
N GLU A 520 -22.30 -13.37 -21.92
CA GLU A 520 -22.85 -12.02 -22.00
C GLU A 520 -23.06 -11.54 -23.45
N GLY A 521 -22.37 -12.15 -24.43
CA GLY A 521 -22.25 -11.67 -25.80
C GLY A 521 -21.20 -10.54 -25.96
N PRO A 522 -21.08 -9.96 -27.18
CA PRO A 522 -20.22 -8.81 -27.41
C PRO A 522 -20.56 -7.64 -26.48
N SER A 523 -19.57 -7.17 -25.73
CA SER A 523 -19.71 -6.15 -24.69
C SER A 523 -18.45 -5.29 -24.59
N PRO A 524 -18.55 -3.99 -24.27
CA PRO A 524 -17.38 -3.13 -24.14
C PRO A 524 -16.70 -3.25 -22.75
N THR A 525 -17.26 -4.03 -21.82
CA THR A 525 -16.80 -4.17 -20.42
C THR A 525 -15.30 -4.45 -20.28
N TYR A 526 -14.74 -5.22 -21.21
CA TYR A 526 -13.33 -5.63 -21.19
C TYR A 526 -12.50 -4.95 -22.28
N ASN A 527 -12.93 -3.80 -22.76
CA ASN A 527 -12.11 -2.95 -23.61
C ASN A 527 -11.12 -2.16 -22.76
N ILE A 528 -9.84 -2.19 -23.17
CA ILE A 528 -8.81 -1.30 -22.68
C ILE A 528 -8.73 -0.13 -23.66
N THR A 529 -9.27 1.02 -23.26
CA THR A 529 -9.30 2.24 -24.08
C THR A 529 -8.32 3.29 -23.56
N GLY A 530 -7.58 3.93 -24.45
CA GLY A 530 -6.74 5.08 -24.12
C GLY A 530 -6.83 6.15 -25.21
N ALA A 531 -7.00 7.42 -24.81
CA ALA A 531 -6.98 8.56 -25.70
C ALA A 531 -5.67 9.34 -25.56
N LEU A 532 -5.02 9.64 -26.68
CA LEU A 532 -3.76 10.37 -26.74
C LEU A 532 -3.99 11.68 -27.49
N ARG A 533 -3.85 12.82 -26.80
CA ARG A 533 -3.82 14.12 -27.48
C ARG A 533 -2.44 14.36 -28.07
N LEU A 534 -2.40 14.61 -29.38
CA LEU A 534 -1.19 14.79 -30.18
C LEU A 534 -1.17 16.22 -30.73
N THR A 535 -0.12 16.96 -30.39
CA THR A 535 0.11 18.32 -30.89
C THR A 535 1.33 18.33 -31.81
N GLY A 536 1.17 18.88 -33.01
CA GLY A 536 2.22 18.95 -34.02
C GLY A 536 1.75 18.46 -35.39
N ASP A 537 2.71 18.27 -36.28
CA ASP A 537 2.45 17.80 -37.64
C ASP A 537 2.34 16.27 -37.60
N LEU A 538 1.14 15.75 -37.87
CA LEU A 538 0.82 14.33 -37.83
C LEU A 538 0.42 13.86 -39.22
N ASP A 539 1.13 12.88 -39.77
CA ASP A 539 0.74 12.14 -40.97
C ASP A 539 -0.18 10.94 -40.61
N PRO A 540 -1.50 10.99 -40.92
CA PRO A 540 -2.41 9.87 -40.63
C PRO A 540 -2.13 8.61 -41.48
N GLY A 541 -1.54 8.78 -42.66
CA GLY A 541 -1.15 7.68 -43.55
C GLY A 541 0.01 6.87 -42.96
N ALA A 542 1.03 7.57 -42.45
CA ALA A 542 2.13 6.95 -41.72
C ALA A 542 1.63 6.27 -40.43
N LEU A 543 0.70 6.89 -39.70
CA LEU A 543 0.12 6.32 -38.48
C LEU A 543 -0.69 5.05 -38.75
N ARG A 544 -1.55 5.05 -39.76
CA ARG A 544 -2.29 3.84 -40.18
C ARG A 544 -1.35 2.70 -40.55
N ALA A 545 -0.29 3.02 -41.29
CA ALA A 545 0.69 2.03 -41.70
C ALA A 545 1.56 1.53 -40.53
N ALA A 546 1.80 2.37 -39.51
CA ALA A 546 2.45 1.96 -38.26
C ALA A 546 1.58 0.98 -37.46
N PHE A 547 0.27 1.23 -37.35
CA PHE A 547 -0.65 0.26 -36.76
C PHE A 547 -0.66 -1.08 -37.52
N GLN A 548 -0.64 -1.04 -38.85
CA GLN A 548 -0.53 -2.26 -39.66
C GLN A 548 0.73 -3.07 -39.33
N ASP A 549 1.88 -2.41 -39.14
CA ASP A 549 3.13 -3.09 -38.77
C ASP A 549 3.03 -3.76 -37.39
N VAL A 550 2.44 -3.06 -36.43
CA VAL A 550 2.24 -3.55 -35.07
C VAL A 550 1.29 -4.75 -35.05
N VAL A 551 0.17 -4.70 -35.78
CA VAL A 551 -0.78 -5.83 -35.91
C VAL A 551 -0.15 -7.02 -36.64
N THR A 552 0.69 -6.75 -37.64
CA THR A 552 1.46 -7.78 -38.35
C THR A 552 2.43 -8.49 -37.41
N ARG A 553 3.13 -7.71 -36.57
CA ARG A 553 4.16 -8.18 -35.64
C ARG A 553 3.61 -8.97 -34.46
N HIS A 554 2.53 -8.50 -33.85
CA HIS A 554 1.99 -9.05 -32.61
C HIS A 554 0.79 -9.95 -32.90
N GLU A 555 1.00 -11.28 -32.86
CA GLU A 555 -0.03 -12.27 -33.21
C GLU A 555 -1.33 -12.10 -32.40
N SER A 556 -1.24 -11.74 -31.12
CA SER A 556 -2.40 -11.54 -30.25
C SER A 556 -3.37 -10.48 -30.77
N LEU A 557 -2.86 -9.45 -31.45
CA LEU A 557 -3.67 -8.37 -32.03
C LEU A 557 -4.42 -8.78 -33.30
N ARG A 558 -4.10 -9.95 -33.87
CA ARG A 558 -4.78 -10.54 -35.04
C ARG A 558 -5.32 -11.93 -34.75
N THR A 559 -5.65 -12.21 -33.49
CA THR A 559 -6.18 -13.50 -33.05
C THR A 559 -7.68 -13.40 -32.78
N VAL A 560 -8.44 -14.32 -33.35
CA VAL A 560 -9.88 -14.53 -33.05
C VAL A 560 -10.06 -15.84 -32.28
N PHE A 561 -11.20 -15.97 -31.61
CA PHE A 561 -11.50 -17.07 -30.69
C PHE A 561 -12.75 -17.81 -31.15
N SER A 562 -12.73 -19.13 -31.07
CA SER A 562 -13.88 -19.97 -31.44
C SER A 562 -13.96 -21.19 -30.55
N GLU A 563 -15.13 -21.81 -30.50
CA GLU A 563 -15.36 -23.04 -29.74
C GLU A 563 -16.02 -24.10 -30.63
N ASP A 564 -15.51 -25.32 -30.56
CA ASP A 564 -16.03 -26.49 -31.27
C ASP A 564 -16.16 -27.68 -30.29
N GLY A 565 -16.51 -28.87 -30.79
CA GLY A 565 -16.67 -30.09 -29.97
C GLY A 565 -15.42 -30.52 -29.18
N HIS A 566 -14.27 -29.88 -29.39
CA HIS A 566 -13.02 -30.10 -28.66
C HIS A 566 -12.65 -28.93 -27.71
N GLY A 567 -13.55 -27.95 -27.51
CA GLY A 567 -13.41 -26.81 -26.58
C GLY A 567 -13.02 -25.49 -27.25
N ALA A 568 -12.63 -24.48 -26.47
CA ALA A 568 -12.20 -23.19 -27.02
C ALA A 568 -10.80 -23.24 -27.67
N ARG A 569 -10.60 -22.49 -28.76
CA ARG A 569 -9.32 -22.37 -29.47
C ARG A 569 -9.03 -20.94 -29.95
N GLN A 570 -7.75 -20.63 -30.12
CA GLN A 570 -7.24 -19.43 -30.75
C GLN A 570 -7.00 -19.67 -32.25
N THR A 571 -7.40 -18.73 -33.10
CA THR A 571 -7.10 -18.71 -34.52
C THR A 571 -6.35 -17.42 -34.84
N VAL A 572 -5.04 -17.53 -35.06
CA VAL A 572 -4.24 -16.38 -35.47
C VAL A 572 -4.40 -16.16 -36.97
N LEU A 573 -4.99 -15.03 -37.37
CA LEU A 573 -5.25 -14.70 -38.77
C LEU A 573 -3.96 -14.42 -39.52
N ASP A 574 -3.84 -14.83 -40.78
CA ASP A 574 -2.63 -14.56 -41.58
C ASP A 574 -2.37 -13.06 -41.71
N ALA A 575 -1.12 -12.64 -41.48
CA ALA A 575 -0.74 -11.24 -41.49
C ALA A 575 -0.94 -10.59 -42.86
N ALA A 576 -0.84 -11.35 -43.95
CA ALA A 576 -1.12 -10.86 -45.31
C ALA A 576 -2.63 -10.61 -45.56
N GLY A 577 -3.51 -11.28 -44.80
CA GLY A 577 -4.95 -11.18 -44.91
C GLY A 577 -5.60 -10.11 -44.02
N VAL A 578 -4.90 -9.62 -43.00
CA VAL A 578 -5.42 -8.63 -42.05
C VAL A 578 -5.06 -7.22 -42.50
N ARG A 579 -6.09 -6.36 -42.64
CA ARG A 579 -5.92 -4.93 -42.92
C ARG A 579 -6.42 -4.12 -41.74
N PHE A 580 -5.55 -3.29 -41.18
CA PHE A 580 -5.90 -2.35 -40.13
C PHE A 580 -6.45 -1.06 -40.72
N GLU A 581 -7.61 -0.64 -40.25
CA GLU A 581 -8.22 0.64 -40.61
C GLU A 581 -8.02 1.66 -39.49
N LEU A 582 -7.75 2.90 -39.88
CA LEU A 582 -7.69 4.05 -38.98
C LEU A 582 -8.68 5.10 -39.50
N PRO A 583 -9.94 5.06 -39.07
CA PRO A 583 -10.90 6.11 -39.38
C PRO A 583 -10.39 7.46 -38.87
N VAL A 584 -10.55 8.50 -39.68
CA VAL A 584 -10.18 9.88 -39.34
C VAL A 584 -11.42 10.75 -39.43
N ALA A 585 -11.75 11.46 -38.36
CA ALA A 585 -12.92 12.34 -38.29
C ALA A 585 -12.51 13.74 -37.83
N ASP A 586 -12.98 14.78 -38.53
CA ASP A 586 -12.85 16.16 -38.08
C ASP A 586 -13.91 16.42 -36.99
N VAL A 587 -13.48 16.87 -35.80
CA VAL A 587 -14.33 17.04 -34.62
C VAL A 587 -13.93 18.33 -33.90
N THR A 588 -14.92 19.11 -33.46
CA THR A 588 -14.68 20.29 -32.64
C THR A 588 -14.46 19.92 -31.17
N GLU A 589 -13.71 20.73 -30.43
CA GLU A 589 -13.35 20.47 -29.02
C GLU A 589 -14.59 20.20 -28.14
N ASP A 590 -15.70 20.91 -28.37
CA ASP A 590 -16.96 20.77 -27.64
C ASP A 590 -17.71 19.45 -27.92
N ARG A 591 -17.35 18.75 -29.01
CA ARG A 591 -17.95 17.46 -29.42
C ARG A 591 -17.01 16.27 -29.20
N LEU A 592 -15.78 16.52 -28.74
CA LEU A 592 -14.75 15.49 -28.59
C LEU A 592 -15.16 14.42 -27.56
N ASP A 593 -15.62 14.83 -26.37
CA ASP A 593 -15.97 13.90 -25.30
C ASP A 593 -17.11 12.95 -25.75
N GLU A 594 -18.15 13.47 -26.39
CA GLU A 594 -19.25 12.66 -26.93
C GLU A 594 -18.76 11.64 -27.97
N ARG A 595 -17.84 12.05 -28.86
CA ARG A 595 -17.26 11.17 -29.88
C ARG A 595 -16.34 10.11 -29.28
N LEU A 596 -15.57 10.45 -28.26
CA LEU A 596 -14.72 9.50 -27.53
C LEU A 596 -15.57 8.45 -26.80
N GLU A 597 -16.63 8.89 -26.12
CA GLU A 597 -17.56 7.98 -25.45
C GLU A 597 -18.29 7.06 -26.43
N GLU A 598 -18.74 7.58 -27.57
CA GLU A 598 -19.40 6.78 -28.60
C GLU A 598 -18.45 5.71 -29.17
N ALA A 599 -17.22 6.10 -29.50
CA ALA A 599 -16.22 5.17 -30.01
C ALA A 599 -15.76 4.16 -28.94
N ALA A 600 -15.71 4.55 -27.66
CA ALA A 600 -15.35 3.67 -26.54
C ALA A 600 -16.38 2.54 -26.27
N ARG A 601 -17.65 2.73 -26.68
CA ARG A 601 -18.73 1.74 -26.55
C ARG A 601 -18.70 0.62 -27.60
N HIS A 602 -17.70 0.59 -28.47
CA HIS A 602 -17.56 -0.47 -29.46
C HIS A 602 -17.48 -1.86 -28.78
N CYS A 603 -18.28 -2.81 -29.26
CA CYS A 603 -18.27 -4.18 -28.76
C CYS A 603 -17.56 -5.07 -29.79
N PHE A 604 -16.43 -5.69 -29.41
CA PHE A 604 -15.76 -6.65 -30.28
C PHE A 604 -16.55 -7.96 -30.32
N ASP A 605 -16.83 -8.47 -31.50
CA ASP A 605 -17.18 -9.88 -31.69
C ASP A 605 -15.87 -10.69 -31.75
N LEU A 606 -15.51 -11.34 -30.65
CA LEU A 606 -14.23 -12.06 -30.54
C LEU A 606 -14.14 -13.26 -31.49
N THR A 607 -15.23 -13.63 -32.18
CA THR A 607 -15.25 -14.69 -33.17
C THR A 607 -14.81 -14.25 -34.56
N ALA A 608 -14.90 -12.95 -34.86
CA ALA A 608 -14.69 -12.40 -36.20
C ALA A 608 -13.79 -11.15 -36.21
N ASP A 609 -13.85 -10.32 -35.17
CA ASP A 609 -13.11 -9.08 -35.08
C ASP A 609 -11.72 -9.30 -34.49
N ILE A 610 -10.72 -8.62 -35.07
CA ILE A 610 -9.42 -8.51 -34.41
C ILE A 610 -9.57 -7.66 -33.14
N PRO A 611 -8.92 -8.02 -32.03
CA PRO A 611 -9.15 -7.41 -30.71
C PRO A 611 -8.44 -6.05 -30.53
N VAL A 612 -8.36 -5.24 -31.60
CA VAL A 612 -7.73 -3.92 -31.60
C VAL A 612 -8.43 -3.00 -32.60
N ARG A 613 -8.64 -1.74 -32.19
CA ARG A 613 -9.24 -0.68 -33.00
C ARG A 613 -8.59 0.66 -32.64
N ALA A 614 -8.50 1.56 -33.61
CA ALA A 614 -8.12 2.95 -33.34
C ALA A 614 -8.95 3.91 -34.18
N GLU A 615 -9.17 5.12 -33.68
CA GLU A 615 -9.83 6.22 -34.39
C GLU A 615 -9.08 7.52 -34.12
N LEU A 616 -8.88 8.34 -35.16
CA LEU A 616 -8.17 9.61 -35.07
C LEU A 616 -9.14 10.78 -35.24
N PHE A 617 -9.27 11.60 -34.20
CA PHE A 617 -10.06 12.83 -34.23
C PHE A 617 -9.15 14.02 -34.54
N ARG A 618 -9.49 14.84 -35.53
CA ARG A 618 -8.76 16.06 -35.88
C ARG A 618 -9.52 17.28 -35.34
N LEU A 619 -8.89 18.02 -34.43
CA LEU A 619 -9.45 19.23 -33.79
C LEU A 619 -8.99 20.52 -34.47
N GLY A 620 -7.84 20.46 -35.14
CA GLY A 620 -7.31 21.54 -35.95
C GLY A 620 -6.15 21.07 -36.81
N ALA A 621 -5.45 22.00 -37.46
CA ALA A 621 -4.35 21.66 -38.37
C ALA A 621 -3.19 20.92 -37.68
N ARG A 622 -3.00 21.14 -36.36
CA ARG A 622 -1.89 20.57 -35.57
C ARG A 622 -2.35 19.94 -34.27
N GLU A 623 -3.65 19.72 -34.10
CA GLU A 623 -4.21 19.15 -32.88
C GLU A 623 -5.09 17.95 -33.25
N HIS A 624 -4.73 16.80 -32.69
CA HIS A 624 -5.38 15.53 -32.95
C HIS A 624 -5.58 14.77 -31.64
N VAL A 625 -6.57 13.88 -31.58
CA VAL A 625 -6.74 12.92 -30.49
C VAL A 625 -6.86 11.53 -31.09
N LEU A 626 -5.94 10.64 -30.75
CA LEU A 626 -5.95 9.24 -31.14
C LEU A 626 -6.60 8.42 -30.02
N LEU A 627 -7.75 7.82 -30.30
CA LEU A 627 -8.35 6.80 -29.46
C LEU A 627 -7.80 5.43 -29.89
N LEU A 628 -7.18 4.71 -28.97
CA LEU A 628 -6.75 3.32 -29.13
C LEU A 628 -7.57 2.43 -28.21
N MET A 629 -8.05 1.32 -28.74
CA MET A 629 -8.83 0.34 -28.02
C MET A 629 -8.27 -1.06 -28.30
N VAL A 630 -8.07 -1.84 -27.23
CA VAL A 630 -7.64 -3.25 -27.31
C VAL A 630 -8.55 -4.06 -26.40
N HIS A 631 -9.06 -5.21 -26.84
CA HIS A 631 -9.81 -6.09 -25.95
C HIS A 631 -8.86 -6.81 -24.98
N HIS A 632 -9.23 -6.90 -23.70
CA HIS A 632 -8.36 -7.43 -22.63
C HIS A 632 -7.92 -8.89 -22.86
N ILE A 633 -8.61 -9.62 -23.74
CA ILE A 633 -8.24 -10.99 -24.14
C ILE A 633 -6.91 -11.05 -24.94
N ALA A 634 -6.49 -9.92 -25.53
CA ALA A 634 -5.30 -9.82 -26.38
C ALA A 634 -4.19 -8.93 -25.79
N GLY A 635 -4.46 -8.21 -24.71
CA GLY A 635 -3.50 -7.36 -24.03
C GLY A 635 -3.92 -7.01 -22.60
N ASP A 636 -2.95 -6.64 -21.77
CA ASP A 636 -3.12 -6.19 -20.39
C ASP A 636 -2.37 -4.85 -20.16
N GLY A 637 -2.37 -4.35 -18.92
CA GLY A 637 -1.67 -3.11 -18.58
C GLY A 637 -0.17 -3.14 -18.87
N TRP A 638 0.48 -4.31 -18.80
CA TRP A 638 1.89 -4.45 -19.17
C TRP A 638 2.10 -4.38 -20.68
N SER A 639 1.16 -4.97 -21.45
CA SER A 639 1.20 -5.05 -22.92
C SER A 639 1.08 -3.68 -23.61
N LEU A 640 0.45 -2.69 -22.96
CA LEU A 640 0.31 -1.33 -23.49
C LEU A 640 1.65 -0.62 -23.69
N GLY A 641 2.60 -0.81 -22.77
CA GLY A 641 3.93 -0.16 -22.86
C GLY A 641 4.69 -0.59 -24.13
N PRO A 642 4.91 -1.89 -24.36
CA PRO A 642 5.47 -2.41 -25.61
C PRO A 642 4.68 -2.01 -26.85
N LEU A 643 3.34 -2.03 -26.79
CA LEU A 643 2.48 -1.65 -27.92
C LEU A 643 2.71 -0.20 -28.35
N ILE A 644 2.67 0.75 -27.40
CA ILE A 644 2.88 2.18 -27.67
C ILE A 644 4.31 2.42 -28.17
N ARG A 645 5.31 1.78 -27.57
CA ARG A 645 6.71 1.91 -27.98
C ARG A 645 6.92 1.41 -29.42
N ASP A 646 6.38 0.24 -29.76
CA ASP A 646 6.52 -0.34 -31.10
C ASP A 646 5.73 0.49 -32.14
N LEU A 647 4.56 1.02 -31.77
CA LEU A 647 3.77 1.94 -32.61
C LEU A 647 4.53 3.25 -32.88
N ALA A 648 5.12 3.86 -31.85
CA ALA A 648 5.91 5.09 -31.99
C ALA A 648 7.13 4.86 -32.90
N ALA A 649 7.85 3.74 -32.71
CA ALA A 649 8.99 3.38 -33.56
C ALA A 649 8.58 3.15 -35.02
N ALA A 650 7.47 2.43 -35.26
CA ALA A 650 6.95 2.20 -36.60
C ALA A 650 6.46 3.50 -37.26
N TYR A 651 5.85 4.41 -36.48
CA TYR A 651 5.41 5.72 -36.95
C TYR A 651 6.60 6.57 -37.40
N THR A 652 7.61 6.73 -36.55
CA THR A 652 8.83 7.50 -36.90
C THR A 652 9.48 6.95 -38.16
N ALA A 653 9.64 5.62 -38.26
CA ALA A 653 10.25 5.00 -39.44
C ALA A 653 9.45 5.19 -40.75
N ARG A 654 8.15 5.46 -40.65
CA ARG A 654 7.27 5.69 -41.80
C ARG A 654 7.07 7.16 -42.13
N ALA A 655 7.17 8.05 -41.13
CA ALA A 655 7.11 9.50 -41.30
C ALA A 655 8.41 10.08 -41.88
N ASP A 656 9.54 9.40 -41.66
CA ASP A 656 10.86 9.79 -42.22
C ASP A 656 11.08 9.33 -43.68
N ARG A 657 10.09 8.69 -44.31
CA ARG A 657 10.11 8.24 -45.72
C ARG A 657 9.22 9.12 -46.58
#